data_AF-Q82T92-F1
#
_entry.id   AF-Q82T92-F1
#
_cell.length_a   1.000
_cell.length_b   1.000
_cell.length_c   1.000
_cell.angle_alpha   90.00
_cell.angle_beta   90.00
_cell.angle_gamma   90.00
#
_symmetry.space_group_name_H-M   'P 1'
#
loop_
_entity.id
_entity.type
_entity.pdbx_description
1 polymer ?
#
loop_
_entity_poly.entity_id
_entity_poly.type
_entity_poly.pdbx_seq_one_letter_code
_entity_poly.pdbx_strand_id
1 'polypeptide(L)'
;MWMRVPRSSIGAEKMSGSEPVYQEPPTAYWRAPSSYDARLREDFLASLKSSSTTLGAVPQPMQIDVLRRLHWYFTVDGRERAPTAIVGVEAAQAFHALIGEILQYVDPGLIGRFSDPAVSSEIRHVLYSWHGKPVCSAAILDCYDHAQQLVKLRYFVHGEPPVEAWLVDGKAVEPAFAKYRGCRYYHRSCMQQRIVWLPVAQGSKLQLRLNGQPHAIELDESGFFARSVSEDETFDLAGARAAFWPGRGGRRRSRPLLKSLKAGLLALYAALPWVRARYRRAWVFLDRHENADDNAEHLYRWVTAKQPQINAWFLLKPDSPDWARLEQEGFQLLAPNGLQRKLLVLNSENIISSHAEYGAGGFDPRVYAPYMRWRYTFLQHGTILNDLSHWLGPLQFDLFSTSSLVEYQSIAEDGGNYPYSKREVSFTGLPRHDCLLRKARERKPPSSKTLLVMPTWRGGTFEEQAKDLSADERQQLFAQTDYARAWKSLLHNPALHAALQQHGWQLSFMPHMNTLPFLDVFELSPEIRLVSVLDGHIQEALVSADAFLTDYTSVTFDIALLRRPSFYYQFDRTLFYGGGHNWRPGYFDYERDGFGPVAFSENELLQQLLAFLENGGEVPALYRERMERAMPLDDELACQRCFDRISSLNQPWQG
;
A
#
# COMPACT_ATOMS: atom_id res chain seq x y z
N MET A 1 18.67 1.52 2.74
CA MET A 1 19.43 1.06 3.93
C MET A 1 19.67 2.26 4.85
N TRP A 2 18.74 2.56 5.75
CA TRP A 2 18.89 3.66 6.71
C TRP A 2 19.33 3.07 8.06
N MET A 3 20.57 3.33 8.44
CA MET A 3 21.20 2.82 9.66
C MET A 3 20.48 3.34 10.90
N ARG A 4 20.06 2.40 11.77
CA ARG A 4 19.61 2.66 13.13
C ARG A 4 20.81 3.09 13.97
N VAL A 5 20.70 4.23 14.65
CA VAL A 5 21.64 4.64 15.71
C VAL A 5 21.23 3.91 17.01
N PRO A 6 22.13 3.20 17.71
CA PRO A 6 21.80 2.60 19.00
C PRO A 6 21.82 3.68 20.09
N ARG A 7 20.77 3.72 20.93
CA ARG A 7 20.80 4.48 22.18
C ARG A 7 21.51 3.66 23.24
N SER A 8 22.63 4.18 23.73
CA SER A 8 23.40 3.63 24.85
C SER A 8 22.62 3.72 26.17
N SER A 9 22.63 2.62 26.90
CA SER A 9 22.19 2.48 28.29
C SER A 9 23.21 3.07 29.26
N ILE A 10 22.78 3.97 30.15
CA ILE A 10 23.49 4.29 31.40
C ILE A 10 22.45 4.27 32.51
N GLY A 11 22.70 3.44 33.53
CA GLY A 11 21.83 3.26 34.68
C GLY A 11 21.97 4.37 35.71
N ALA A 12 20.86 4.63 36.41
CA ALA A 12 20.85 5.23 37.73
C ALA A 12 19.59 4.74 38.46
N GLU A 13 19.77 3.96 39.51
CA GLU A 13 18.73 3.56 40.46
C GLU A 13 18.15 4.81 41.14
N LYS A 14 16.82 4.95 41.08
CA LYS A 14 16.02 5.65 42.10
C LYS A 14 14.69 4.93 42.25
N MET A 15 14.51 4.29 43.40
CA MET A 15 13.22 3.78 43.86
C MET A 15 12.23 4.94 44.03
N SER A 16 11.21 4.97 43.19
CA SER A 16 9.92 5.61 43.47
C SER A 16 8.86 4.83 42.70
N GLY A 17 7.71 4.56 43.33
CA GLY A 17 6.65 3.71 42.78
C GLY A 17 6.21 4.17 41.39
N SER A 18 6.73 3.50 40.36
CA SER A 18 6.35 3.68 38.97
C SER A 18 5.29 2.64 38.65
N GLU A 19 4.20 3.07 38.00
CA GLU A 19 3.29 2.12 37.34
C GLU A 19 4.11 1.16 36.48
N PRO A 20 3.77 -0.13 36.42
CA PRO A 20 4.47 -1.08 35.55
C PRO A 20 4.46 -0.55 34.12
N VAL A 21 5.65 -0.36 33.54
CA VAL A 21 5.81 0.02 32.14
C VAL A 21 5.50 -1.23 31.31
N TYR A 22 4.31 -1.29 30.73
CA TYR A 22 3.93 -2.36 29.82
C TYR A 22 4.71 -2.22 28.52
N GLN A 23 5.76 -3.03 28.36
CA GLN A 23 6.55 -3.08 27.14
C GLN A 23 5.92 -4.01 26.12
N GLU A 24 6.12 -3.70 24.84
CA GLU A 24 5.71 -4.58 23.74
C GLU A 24 6.38 -5.96 23.86
N PRO A 25 5.61 -7.06 23.75
CA PRO A 25 6.17 -8.40 23.62
C PRO A 25 7.14 -8.54 22.43
N PRO A 26 8.20 -9.36 22.54
CA PRO A 26 9.18 -9.55 21.47
C PRO A 26 8.57 -10.26 20.25
N THR A 27 9.17 -10.11 19.06
CA THR A 27 8.69 -10.72 17.80
C THR A 27 8.39 -12.22 17.89
N ALA A 28 9.20 -12.97 18.65
CA ALA A 28 9.01 -14.41 18.85
C ALA A 28 7.68 -14.75 19.54
N TYR A 29 7.17 -13.85 20.40
CA TYR A 29 5.85 -13.97 21.00
C TYR A 29 4.77 -14.01 19.92
N TRP A 30 4.80 -13.05 19.00
CA TRP A 30 3.80 -12.93 17.94
C TRP A 30 3.87 -14.04 16.89
N ARG A 31 5.03 -14.68 16.73
CA ARG A 31 5.20 -15.83 15.82
C ARG A 31 4.75 -17.16 16.43
N ALA A 32 4.52 -17.22 17.74
CA ALA A 32 4.13 -18.46 18.41
C ALA A 32 2.60 -18.67 18.32
N PRO A 33 2.11 -19.81 17.80
CA PRO A 33 0.68 -20.12 17.77
C PRO A 33 0.02 -20.05 19.16
N SER A 34 0.74 -20.43 20.22
CA SER A 34 0.24 -20.41 21.60
C SER A 34 -0.13 -19.00 22.10
N SER A 35 0.41 -17.94 21.49
CA SER A 35 0.06 -16.56 21.82
C SER A 35 -1.37 -16.20 21.45
N TYR A 36 -1.99 -16.91 20.50
CA TYR A 36 -3.36 -16.65 20.06
C TYR A 36 -4.40 -17.59 20.68
N ASP A 37 -3.98 -18.48 21.59
CA ASP A 37 -4.87 -19.38 22.32
C ASP A 37 -4.40 -19.58 23.78
N ALA A 38 -3.56 -20.60 24.05
CA ALA A 38 -3.16 -21.00 25.41
C ALA A 38 -2.75 -19.83 26.32
N ARG A 39 -1.89 -18.93 25.83
CA ARG A 39 -1.43 -17.78 26.61
C ARG A 39 -2.57 -16.81 26.94
N LEU A 40 -3.51 -16.58 26.04
CA LEU A 40 -4.67 -15.72 26.33
C LEU A 40 -5.54 -16.30 27.45
N ARG A 41 -5.67 -17.63 27.48
CA ARG A 41 -6.43 -18.34 28.53
C ARG A 41 -5.74 -18.23 29.89
N GLU A 42 -4.43 -18.48 29.91
CA GLU A 42 -3.61 -18.45 31.13
C GLU A 42 -3.45 -17.02 31.67
N ASP A 43 -3.10 -16.06 30.80
CA ASP A 43 -2.72 -14.70 31.19
C ASP A 43 -3.90 -13.81 31.55
N PHE A 44 -5.07 -14.04 30.94
CA PHE A 44 -6.25 -13.19 31.11
C PHE A 44 -7.45 -13.98 31.63
N LEU A 45 -7.89 -15.01 30.91
CA LEU A 45 -9.21 -15.60 31.15
C LEU A 45 -9.32 -16.30 32.51
N ALA A 46 -8.29 -17.04 32.91
CA ALA A 46 -8.26 -17.76 34.18
C ALA A 46 -8.35 -16.81 35.39
N SER A 47 -7.58 -15.72 35.36
CA SER A 47 -7.58 -14.72 36.42
C SER A 47 -8.91 -13.96 36.47
N LEU A 48 -9.45 -13.55 35.31
CA LEU A 48 -10.74 -12.83 35.22
C LEU A 48 -11.90 -13.68 35.73
N LYS A 49 -11.97 -14.96 35.33
CA LYS A 49 -12.99 -15.91 35.80
C LYS A 49 -12.91 -16.12 37.31
N SER A 50 -11.70 -16.31 37.85
CA SER A 50 -11.48 -16.48 39.29
C SER A 50 -11.90 -15.23 40.08
N SER A 51 -11.51 -14.04 39.62
CA SER A 51 -11.85 -12.76 40.24
C SER A 51 -13.37 -12.50 40.21
N SER A 52 -14.02 -12.70 39.06
CA SER A 52 -15.46 -12.56 38.92
C SER A 52 -16.24 -13.52 39.82
N THR A 53 -15.77 -14.76 39.98
CA THR A 53 -16.42 -15.77 40.83
C THR A 53 -16.27 -15.43 42.31
N THR A 54 -15.10 -14.92 42.71
CA THR A 54 -14.78 -14.64 44.11
C THR A 54 -15.38 -13.32 44.59
N LEU A 55 -15.37 -12.28 43.75
CA LEU A 55 -15.74 -10.91 44.10
C LEU A 55 -17.10 -10.47 43.52
N GLY A 56 -17.75 -11.33 42.73
CA GLY A 56 -19.00 -11.02 42.02
C GLY A 56 -18.83 -10.12 40.78
N ALA A 57 -17.68 -9.43 40.66
CA ALA A 57 -17.30 -8.63 39.50
C ALA A 57 -15.77 -8.52 39.40
N VAL A 58 -15.26 -8.23 38.21
CA VAL A 58 -13.82 -7.98 38.01
C VAL A 58 -13.49 -6.54 38.41
N PRO A 59 -12.51 -6.30 39.32
CA PRO A 59 -12.11 -4.95 39.72
C PRO A 59 -11.58 -4.11 38.56
N GLN A 60 -11.89 -2.81 38.56
CA GLN A 60 -11.47 -1.88 37.51
C GLN A 60 -9.95 -1.89 37.21
N PRO A 61 -9.03 -1.92 38.20
CA PRO A 61 -7.59 -1.98 37.89
C PRO A 61 -7.18 -3.19 37.05
N MET A 62 -7.85 -4.33 37.27
CA MET A 62 -7.61 -5.55 36.51
C MET A 62 -8.14 -5.45 35.08
N GLN A 63 -9.29 -4.80 34.89
CA GLN A 63 -9.80 -4.50 33.54
C GLN A 63 -8.86 -3.56 32.77
N ILE A 64 -8.25 -2.56 33.44
CA ILE A 64 -7.26 -1.66 32.83
C ILE A 64 -6.00 -2.43 32.42
N ASP A 65 -5.51 -3.37 33.25
CA ASP A 65 -4.38 -4.25 32.92
C ASP A 65 -4.65 -5.07 31.65
N VAL A 66 -5.86 -5.64 31.54
CA VAL A 66 -6.29 -6.36 30.33
C VAL A 66 -6.20 -5.46 29.10
N LEU A 67 -6.73 -4.24 29.17
CA LEU A 67 -6.69 -3.29 28.04
C LEU A 67 -5.25 -2.88 27.66
N ARG A 68 -4.39 -2.62 28.66
CA ARG A 68 -2.96 -2.27 28.46
C ARG A 68 -2.14 -3.40 27.84
N ARG A 69 -2.60 -4.65 27.89
CA ARG A 69 -1.90 -5.79 27.30
C ARG A 69 -2.54 -6.25 25.99
N LEU A 70 -3.88 -6.29 25.90
CA LEU A 70 -4.59 -6.74 24.71
C LEU A 70 -4.42 -5.82 23.51
N HIS A 71 -4.26 -4.51 23.71
CA HIS A 71 -4.11 -3.59 22.58
C HIS A 71 -2.92 -3.96 21.69
N TRP A 72 -1.86 -4.56 22.24
CA TRP A 72 -0.66 -4.94 21.49
C TRP A 72 -0.95 -5.93 20.36
N TYR A 73 -1.91 -6.85 20.52
CA TYR A 73 -2.31 -7.77 19.45
C TYR A 73 -2.72 -6.99 18.20
N PHE A 74 -3.58 -5.98 18.37
CA PHE A 74 -4.08 -5.18 17.26
C PHE A 74 -3.08 -4.10 16.81
N THR A 75 -2.34 -3.49 17.74
CA THR A 75 -1.30 -2.50 17.41
C THR A 75 -0.17 -3.13 16.58
N VAL A 76 0.23 -4.36 16.90
CA VAL A 76 1.24 -5.10 16.14
C VAL A 76 0.68 -5.56 14.81
N ASP A 77 -0.55 -6.06 14.79
CA ASP A 77 -1.22 -6.48 13.55
C ASP A 77 -1.42 -5.33 12.56
N GLY A 78 -1.56 -4.10 13.03
CA GLY A 78 -1.68 -2.92 12.18
C GLY A 78 -0.42 -2.55 11.36
N ARG A 79 0.72 -3.24 11.53
CA ARG A 79 2.02 -2.85 10.94
C ARG A 79 2.27 -3.45 9.55
N GLU A 80 3.03 -2.73 8.72
CA GLU A 80 3.45 -3.15 7.35
C GLU A 80 4.08 -4.56 7.29
N ARG A 81 4.79 -5.00 8.34
CA ARG A 81 5.43 -6.32 8.44
C ARG A 81 5.08 -7.00 9.74
N ALA A 82 3.79 -7.06 10.05
CA ALA A 82 3.37 -7.61 11.33
C ALA A 82 3.73 -9.11 11.42
N PRO A 83 4.43 -9.54 12.48
CA PRO A 83 4.68 -10.97 12.73
C PRO A 83 3.39 -11.77 12.99
N THR A 84 2.26 -11.10 13.19
CA THR A 84 0.92 -11.66 13.35
C THR A 84 0.29 -12.14 12.05
N ALA A 85 0.87 -11.78 10.88
CA ALA A 85 0.35 -12.20 9.57
C ALA A 85 0.34 -13.73 9.38
N ILE A 86 1.06 -14.47 10.23
CA ILE A 86 1.07 -15.93 10.27
C ILE A 86 -0.28 -16.55 10.66
N VAL A 87 -1.17 -15.77 11.29
CA VAL A 87 -2.42 -16.28 11.82
C VAL A 87 -3.39 -16.52 10.66
N GLY A 88 -3.62 -17.80 10.35
CA GLY A 88 -4.60 -18.23 9.35
C GLY A 88 -6.05 -18.01 9.81
N VAL A 89 -7.00 -18.25 8.89
CA VAL A 89 -8.43 -18.00 9.11
C VAL A 89 -8.98 -18.80 10.30
N GLU A 90 -8.66 -20.08 10.41
CA GLU A 90 -9.14 -20.95 11.50
C GLU A 90 -8.60 -20.49 12.87
N ALA A 91 -7.29 -20.27 12.97
CA ALA A 91 -6.67 -19.75 14.19
C ALA A 91 -7.23 -18.37 14.59
N ALA A 92 -7.51 -17.52 13.60
CA ALA A 92 -8.14 -16.22 13.84
C ALA A 92 -9.55 -16.36 14.41
N GLN A 93 -10.37 -17.31 13.94
CA GLN A 93 -11.71 -17.54 14.49
C GLN A 93 -11.65 -17.90 15.98
N ALA A 94 -10.78 -18.84 16.36
CA ALA A 94 -10.57 -19.22 17.77
C ALA A 94 -10.07 -18.03 18.60
N PHE A 95 -9.12 -17.27 18.08
CA PHE A 95 -8.61 -16.04 18.70
C PHE A 95 -9.74 -15.03 18.94
N HIS A 96 -10.60 -14.76 17.95
CA HIS A 96 -11.71 -13.80 18.10
C HIS A 96 -12.75 -14.24 19.13
N ALA A 97 -13.01 -15.54 19.26
CA ALA A 97 -13.89 -16.09 20.29
C ALA A 97 -13.31 -15.85 21.69
N LEU A 98 -12.01 -16.11 21.88
CA LEU A 98 -11.30 -15.86 23.13
C LEU A 98 -11.27 -14.39 23.52
N ILE A 99 -10.97 -13.50 22.56
CA ILE A 99 -11.02 -12.05 22.81
C ILE A 99 -12.43 -11.63 23.23
N GLY A 100 -13.47 -12.23 22.64
CA GLY A 100 -14.85 -12.01 23.05
C GLY A 100 -15.12 -12.42 24.50
N GLU A 101 -14.70 -13.62 24.90
CA GLU A 101 -14.80 -14.07 26.29
C GLU A 101 -14.06 -13.15 27.26
N ILE A 102 -12.85 -12.70 26.92
CA ILE A 102 -12.05 -11.82 27.77
C ILE A 102 -12.73 -10.46 27.92
N LEU A 103 -13.19 -9.86 26.83
CA LEU A 103 -13.79 -8.53 26.84
C LEU A 103 -15.17 -8.49 27.50
N GLN A 104 -15.87 -9.61 27.66
CA GLN A 104 -17.09 -9.67 28.48
C GLN A 104 -16.87 -9.25 29.94
N TYR A 105 -15.64 -9.37 30.45
CA TYR A 105 -15.27 -8.95 31.80
C TYR A 105 -14.82 -7.48 31.91
N VAL A 106 -14.78 -6.75 30.79
CA VAL A 106 -14.36 -5.35 30.75
C VAL A 106 -15.58 -4.44 30.54
N ASP A 107 -15.71 -3.39 31.35
CA ASP A 107 -16.78 -2.40 31.18
C ASP A 107 -16.58 -1.62 29.86
N PRO A 108 -17.57 -1.61 28.94
CA PRO A 108 -17.50 -0.80 27.73
C PRO A 108 -17.28 0.70 28.01
N GLY A 109 -17.80 1.22 29.13
CA GLY A 109 -17.59 2.60 29.55
C GLY A 109 -16.15 2.89 29.98
N LEU A 110 -15.44 1.87 30.49
CA LEU A 110 -14.01 1.96 30.79
C LEU A 110 -13.17 2.06 29.51
N ILE A 111 -13.49 1.30 28.46
CA ILE A 111 -12.78 1.37 27.17
C ILE A 111 -12.84 2.79 26.60
N GLY A 112 -14.00 3.44 26.67
CA GLY A 112 -14.15 4.81 26.16
C GLY A 112 -13.38 5.88 26.94
N ARG A 113 -13.11 5.64 28.24
CA ARG A 113 -12.30 6.52 29.10
C ARG A 113 -10.83 6.11 29.15
N PHE A 114 -10.49 4.93 28.64
CA PHE A 114 -9.14 4.43 28.61
C PHE A 114 -8.28 5.35 27.72
N SER A 115 -7.23 5.88 28.36
CA SER A 115 -6.30 6.82 27.75
C SER A 115 -4.89 6.32 28.00
N ASP A 116 -4.29 5.76 26.97
CA ASP A 116 -2.88 5.37 26.93
C ASP A 116 -2.27 5.97 25.64
N PRO A 117 -1.21 6.78 25.72
CA PRO A 117 -0.56 7.36 24.56
C PRO A 117 -0.05 6.33 23.54
N ALA A 118 0.18 5.08 23.94
CA ALA A 118 0.60 4.00 23.06
C ALA A 118 -0.56 3.39 22.25
N VAL A 119 -1.81 3.74 22.56
CA VAL A 119 -3.01 3.15 21.97
C VAL A 119 -3.72 4.17 21.09
N SER A 120 -3.79 3.89 19.79
CA SER A 120 -4.49 4.76 18.85
C SER A 120 -6.00 4.67 19.02
N SER A 121 -6.72 5.70 18.56
CA SER A 121 -8.18 5.73 18.62
C SER A 121 -8.83 4.55 17.88
N GLU A 122 -8.30 4.16 16.72
CA GLU A 122 -8.76 2.99 15.97
C GLU A 122 -8.67 1.72 16.83
N ILE A 123 -7.55 1.49 17.53
CA ILE A 123 -7.37 0.30 18.37
C ILE A 123 -8.32 0.29 19.57
N ARG A 124 -8.61 1.44 20.18
CA ARG A 124 -9.65 1.51 21.21
C ARG A 124 -11.01 1.09 20.65
N HIS A 125 -11.35 1.54 19.44
CA HIS A 125 -12.59 1.14 18.78
C HIS A 125 -12.57 -0.36 18.44
N VAL A 126 -11.45 -0.92 18.01
CA VAL A 126 -11.32 -2.38 17.84
C VAL A 126 -11.69 -3.10 19.13
N LEU A 127 -11.08 -2.74 20.26
CA LEU A 127 -11.35 -3.36 21.57
C LEU A 127 -12.83 -3.24 21.98
N TYR A 128 -13.54 -2.19 21.54
CA TYR A 128 -14.97 -2.04 21.82
C TYR A 128 -15.87 -2.98 21.00
N SER A 129 -15.41 -3.48 19.85
CA SER A 129 -16.24 -4.17 18.85
C SER A 129 -16.94 -5.45 19.33
N TRP A 130 -16.51 -6.03 20.44
CA TRP A 130 -17.11 -7.25 21.02
C TRP A 130 -18.32 -6.99 21.91
N HIS A 131 -18.63 -5.73 22.27
CA HIS A 131 -19.77 -5.42 23.14
C HIS A 131 -21.11 -5.33 22.39
N GLY A 132 -21.11 -5.32 21.06
CA GLY A 132 -22.31 -5.35 20.23
C GLY A 132 -23.23 -4.14 20.35
N LYS A 133 -22.80 -3.06 21.02
CA LYS A 133 -23.58 -1.83 21.18
C LYS A 133 -23.31 -0.88 20.01
N PRO A 134 -24.35 -0.40 19.30
CA PRO A 134 -24.18 0.57 18.24
C PRO A 134 -23.60 1.88 18.78
N VAL A 135 -22.52 2.35 18.17
CA VAL A 135 -21.82 3.57 18.55
C VAL A 135 -21.21 4.22 17.31
N CYS A 136 -21.38 5.53 17.20
CA CYS A 136 -20.64 6.36 16.25
C CYS A 136 -19.69 7.28 17.02
N SER A 137 -18.43 7.35 16.60
CA SER A 137 -17.51 8.38 17.11
C SER A 137 -17.92 9.77 16.60
N ALA A 138 -17.36 10.83 17.17
CA ALA A 138 -17.47 12.15 16.55
C ALA A 138 -16.90 12.14 15.11
N ALA A 139 -17.48 12.96 14.24
CA ALA A 139 -16.98 13.17 12.89
C ALA A 139 -15.74 14.07 12.94
N ILE A 140 -14.59 13.50 12.61
CA ILE A 140 -13.31 14.20 12.60
C ILE A 140 -13.08 14.82 11.24
N LEU A 141 -12.84 16.12 11.22
CA LEU A 141 -12.40 16.83 10.03
C LEU A 141 -10.90 16.55 9.82
N ASP A 142 -10.63 15.72 8.83
CA ASP A 142 -9.30 15.17 8.55
C ASP A 142 -8.49 16.06 7.59
N CYS A 143 -9.16 16.63 6.59
CA CYS A 143 -8.53 17.43 5.55
C CYS A 143 -9.50 18.47 4.94
N TYR A 144 -8.94 19.57 4.45
CA TYR A 144 -9.62 20.53 3.57
C TYR A 144 -8.80 20.74 2.27
N ASP A 145 -9.35 20.37 1.10
CA ASP A 145 -8.75 20.66 -0.22
C ASP A 145 -9.24 22.02 -0.73
N HIS A 146 -8.35 23.00 -0.72
CA HIS A 146 -8.64 24.37 -1.14
C HIS A 146 -8.93 24.54 -2.63
N ALA A 147 -8.31 23.73 -3.50
CA ALA A 147 -8.55 23.87 -4.94
C ALA A 147 -9.88 23.24 -5.33
N GLN A 148 -10.17 22.05 -4.78
CA GLN A 148 -11.42 21.33 -5.06
C GLN A 148 -12.61 21.85 -4.25
N GLN A 149 -12.36 22.63 -3.18
CA GLN A 149 -13.36 23.11 -2.23
C GLN A 149 -14.12 21.97 -1.53
N LEU A 150 -13.39 20.90 -1.22
CA LEU A 150 -13.89 19.71 -0.54
C LEU A 150 -13.31 19.60 0.88
N VAL A 151 -14.12 19.10 1.81
CA VAL A 151 -13.67 18.72 3.16
C VAL A 151 -13.77 17.21 3.33
N LYS A 152 -12.72 16.59 3.88
CA LYS A 152 -12.70 15.17 4.24
C LYS A 152 -13.08 15.02 5.71
N LEU A 153 -14.15 14.29 5.98
CA LEU A 153 -14.55 13.88 7.32
C LEU A 153 -14.46 12.36 7.47
N ARG A 154 -14.18 11.91 8.70
CA ARG A 154 -14.17 10.49 9.05
C ARG A 154 -14.72 10.23 10.43
N TYR A 155 -15.41 9.10 10.62
CA TYR A 155 -15.83 8.61 11.93
C TYR A 155 -15.93 7.09 11.94
N PHE A 156 -15.80 6.49 13.11
CA PHE A 156 -15.98 5.06 13.31
C PHE A 156 -17.45 4.75 13.58
N VAL A 157 -17.90 3.62 13.03
CA VAL A 157 -19.27 3.09 13.16
C VAL A 157 -19.18 1.65 13.68
N HIS A 158 -19.88 1.41 14.78
CA HIS A 158 -20.15 0.09 15.35
C HIS A 158 -21.61 -0.26 15.08
N GLY A 159 -21.86 -1.44 14.52
CA GLY A 159 -23.19 -1.89 14.10
C GLY A 159 -23.55 -1.41 12.69
N GLU A 160 -24.86 -1.29 12.43
CA GLU A 160 -25.37 -0.88 11.13
C GLU A 160 -25.01 0.58 10.79
N PRO A 161 -24.70 0.89 9.51
CA PRO A 161 -24.51 2.25 9.04
C PRO A 161 -25.70 3.16 9.39
N PRO A 162 -25.46 4.34 10.02
CA PRO A 162 -26.53 5.29 10.29
C PRO A 162 -27.01 5.96 9.00
N VAL A 163 -28.26 6.42 8.98
CA VAL A 163 -28.76 7.34 7.95
C VAL A 163 -28.12 8.70 8.18
N GLU A 164 -27.28 9.13 7.24
CA GLU A 164 -26.57 10.41 7.29
C GLU A 164 -27.36 11.52 6.59
N ALA A 165 -27.35 12.71 7.19
CA ALA A 165 -27.77 13.95 6.53
C ALA A 165 -26.76 15.05 6.83
N TRP A 166 -26.15 15.58 5.77
CA TRP A 166 -25.16 16.64 5.83
C TRP A 166 -25.81 17.97 5.44
N LEU A 167 -25.57 19.02 6.24
CA LEU A 167 -26.07 20.36 5.93
C LEU A 167 -24.94 21.38 5.90
N VAL A 168 -24.89 22.17 4.82
CA VAL A 168 -24.00 23.34 4.70
C VAL A 168 -24.87 24.59 4.68
N ASP A 169 -24.67 25.48 5.65
CA ASP A 169 -25.51 26.66 5.89
C ASP A 169 -27.02 26.32 5.94
N GLY A 170 -27.36 25.19 6.54
CA GLY A 170 -28.74 24.70 6.70
C GLY A 170 -29.34 24.04 5.45
N LYS A 171 -28.60 23.94 4.34
CA LYS A 171 -29.04 23.25 3.12
C LYS A 171 -28.44 21.85 3.05
N ALA A 172 -29.26 20.86 2.70
CA ALA A 172 -28.80 19.50 2.48
C ALA A 172 -27.74 19.46 1.36
N VAL A 173 -26.66 18.71 1.59
CA VAL A 173 -25.57 18.52 0.64
C VAL A 173 -25.23 17.04 0.58
N GLU A 174 -25.19 16.48 -0.62
CA GLU A 174 -24.73 15.12 -0.82
C GLU A 174 -23.20 15.02 -0.82
N PRO A 175 -22.62 13.93 -0.29
CA PRO A 175 -21.21 13.62 -0.49
C PRO A 175 -20.81 13.58 -1.97
N ALA A 176 -19.74 14.31 -2.30
CA ALA A 176 -19.09 14.19 -3.60
C ALA A 176 -18.42 12.82 -3.74
N PHE A 177 -17.80 12.34 -2.66
CA PHE A 177 -17.24 11.00 -2.56
C PHE A 177 -17.47 10.44 -1.17
N ALA A 178 -17.64 9.12 -1.10
CA ALA A 178 -18.06 8.41 0.09
C ALA A 178 -17.43 7.02 0.10
N LYS A 179 -17.05 6.54 1.29
CA LYS A 179 -16.62 5.17 1.52
C LYS A 179 -16.91 4.68 2.94
N TYR A 180 -17.21 3.40 3.08
CA TYR A 180 -17.11 2.63 4.32
C TYR A 180 -15.89 1.71 4.26
N ARG A 181 -14.81 2.08 4.95
CA ARG A 181 -13.63 1.23 5.12
C ARG A 181 -13.94 0.16 6.17
N GLY A 182 -13.67 -1.10 5.86
CA GLY A 182 -13.69 -2.18 6.85
C GLY A 182 -12.41 -2.14 7.67
N CYS A 183 -12.49 -1.91 8.97
CA CYS A 183 -11.34 -2.03 9.86
C CYS A 183 -11.16 -3.50 10.23
N ARG A 184 -10.37 -4.22 9.43
CA ARG A 184 -10.14 -5.67 9.59
C ARG A 184 -8.87 -5.96 10.39
N TYR A 185 -9.00 -6.86 11.36
CA TYR A 185 -7.90 -7.38 12.16
C TYR A 185 -8.07 -8.90 12.29
N TYR A 186 -6.99 -9.65 12.06
CA TYR A 186 -7.02 -11.12 12.06
C TYR A 186 -8.22 -11.68 11.28
N HIS A 187 -8.33 -11.35 9.98
CA HIS A 187 -9.39 -11.84 9.07
C HIS A 187 -10.85 -11.50 9.43
N ARG A 188 -11.10 -10.67 10.46
CA ARG A 188 -12.45 -10.23 10.86
C ARG A 188 -12.59 -8.72 10.72
N SER A 189 -13.72 -8.26 10.19
CA SER A 189 -14.13 -6.86 10.27
C SER A 189 -14.62 -6.53 11.68
N CYS A 190 -13.86 -5.72 12.42
CA CYS A 190 -14.20 -5.34 13.79
C CYS A 190 -15.19 -4.17 13.81
N MET A 191 -14.96 -3.16 12.98
CA MET A 191 -15.83 -2.00 12.83
C MET A 191 -15.70 -1.41 11.44
N GLN A 192 -16.52 -0.41 11.12
CA GLN A 192 -16.38 0.37 9.90
C GLN A 192 -15.87 1.77 10.21
N GLN A 193 -15.16 2.35 9.26
CA GLN A 193 -14.82 3.78 9.25
C GLN A 193 -15.52 4.43 8.06
N ARG A 194 -16.44 5.34 8.34
CA ARG A 194 -17.02 6.23 7.33
C ARG A 194 -15.97 7.26 6.93
N ILE A 195 -15.78 7.45 5.63
CA ILE A 195 -14.96 8.50 5.03
C ILE A 195 -15.81 9.25 4.01
N VAL A 196 -15.92 10.57 4.15
CA VAL A 196 -16.77 11.42 3.31
C VAL A 196 -15.99 12.62 2.82
N TRP A 197 -16.11 12.92 1.53
CA TRP A 197 -15.68 14.18 0.93
C TRP A 197 -16.91 15.02 0.60
N LEU A 198 -17.10 16.12 1.32
CA LEU A 198 -18.24 17.01 1.14
C LEU A 198 -17.85 18.25 0.35
N PRO A 199 -18.66 18.66 -0.64
CA PRO A 199 -18.53 19.97 -1.26
C PRO A 199 -19.01 21.05 -0.29
N VAL A 200 -18.10 21.92 0.11
CA VAL A 200 -18.38 22.97 1.11
C VAL A 200 -18.35 24.38 0.54
N ALA A 201 -18.09 24.53 -0.77
CA ALA A 201 -18.12 25.80 -1.51
C ALA A 201 -17.61 26.99 -0.67
N GLN A 202 -18.25 28.16 -0.73
CA GLN A 202 -18.03 29.28 0.21
C GLN A 202 -18.88 29.18 1.50
N GLY A 203 -19.41 28.00 1.82
CA GLY A 203 -20.29 27.81 2.97
C GLY A 203 -19.62 28.12 4.31
N SER A 204 -20.38 28.59 5.28
CA SER A 204 -19.83 29.06 6.57
C SER A 204 -19.97 28.02 7.68
N LYS A 205 -21.04 27.25 7.66
CA LYS A 205 -21.44 26.35 8.73
C LYS A 205 -21.68 24.94 8.19
N LEU A 206 -21.22 23.93 8.92
CA LEU A 206 -21.43 22.51 8.63
C LEU A 206 -22.19 21.83 9.77
N GLN A 207 -23.15 20.99 9.45
CA GLN A 207 -23.88 20.12 10.39
C GLN A 207 -23.92 18.69 9.86
N LEU A 208 -23.90 17.74 10.81
CA LEU A 208 -24.14 16.33 10.57
C LEU A 208 -25.31 15.89 11.43
N ARG A 209 -26.25 15.17 10.82
CA ARG A 209 -27.28 14.42 11.54
C ARG A 209 -27.13 12.94 11.24
N LEU A 210 -27.15 12.11 12.29
CA LEU A 210 -27.16 10.66 12.19
C LEU A 210 -28.49 10.14 12.73
N ASN A 211 -29.25 9.40 11.92
CA ASN A 211 -30.60 8.95 12.24
C ASN A 211 -31.52 10.10 12.68
N GLY A 212 -31.37 11.27 12.04
CA GLY A 212 -32.13 12.49 12.33
C GLY A 212 -31.64 13.34 13.51
N GLN A 213 -30.74 12.82 14.35
CA GLN A 213 -30.23 13.50 15.54
C GLN A 213 -28.93 14.28 15.24
N PRO A 214 -28.73 15.49 15.79
CA PRO A 214 -27.47 16.23 15.67
C PRO A 214 -26.27 15.43 16.16
N HIS A 215 -25.18 15.47 15.40
CA HIS A 215 -23.95 14.72 15.72
C HIS A 215 -22.72 15.62 15.70
N ALA A 216 -21.79 15.35 16.62
CA ALA A 216 -20.59 16.17 16.80
C ALA A 216 -19.63 16.09 15.61
N ILE A 217 -19.17 17.27 15.16
CA ILE A 217 -18.04 17.43 14.25
C ILE A 217 -16.90 18.12 15.01
N GLU A 218 -15.69 17.57 14.91
CA GLU A 218 -14.52 18.00 15.67
C GLU A 218 -13.27 18.11 14.78
N LEU A 219 -12.35 19.01 15.16
CA LEU A 219 -11.03 19.13 14.50
C LEU A 219 -9.98 18.17 15.05
N ASP A 220 -10.16 17.72 16.29
CA ASP A 220 -9.25 16.86 17.03
C ASP A 220 -10.04 15.69 17.59
N GLU A 221 -9.41 14.52 17.65
CA GLU A 221 -9.97 13.36 18.35
C GLU A 221 -9.93 13.63 19.86
N SER A 222 -10.99 14.23 20.40
CA SER A 222 -11.05 14.64 21.81
C SER A 222 -11.71 13.59 22.72
N GLY A 223 -12.47 12.64 22.16
CA GLY A 223 -13.21 11.63 22.90
C GLY A 223 -13.45 10.34 22.10
N PHE A 224 -13.80 9.25 22.80
CA PHE A 224 -14.21 7.98 22.19
C PHE A 224 -15.66 8.02 21.72
N PHE A 225 -16.56 8.48 22.61
CA PHE A 225 -17.96 8.71 22.31
C PHE A 225 -18.14 10.12 21.77
N ALA A 226 -19.01 10.30 20.77
CA ALA A 226 -19.44 11.62 20.36
C ALA A 226 -20.10 12.34 21.55
N ARG A 227 -19.75 13.61 21.77
CA ARG A 227 -20.45 14.45 22.73
C ARG A 227 -21.87 14.73 22.25
N SER A 228 -22.79 14.95 23.19
CA SER A 228 -24.12 15.45 22.85
C SER A 228 -24.02 16.88 22.29
N VAL A 229 -24.84 17.13 21.27
CA VAL A 229 -24.84 18.38 20.49
C VAL A 229 -26.26 18.95 20.45
N SER A 230 -26.41 20.26 20.57
CA SER A 230 -27.72 20.91 20.45
C SER A 230 -28.19 20.95 18.99
N GLU A 231 -29.51 21.09 18.78
CA GLU A 231 -30.11 21.16 17.42
C GLU A 231 -29.51 22.24 16.53
N ASP A 232 -29.09 23.36 17.13
CA ASP A 232 -28.56 24.53 16.41
C ASP A 232 -27.03 24.57 16.34
N GLU A 233 -26.33 23.60 16.92
CA GLU A 233 -24.87 23.62 16.88
C GLU A 233 -24.38 23.42 15.45
N THR A 234 -23.37 24.20 15.08
CA THR A 234 -22.74 24.15 13.76
C THR A 234 -21.24 24.16 13.91
N PHE A 235 -20.56 23.44 13.04
CA PHE A 235 -19.12 23.51 12.91
C PHE A 235 -18.71 24.66 11.98
N ASP A 236 -17.77 25.50 12.43
CA ASP A 236 -17.28 26.65 11.67
C ASP A 236 -16.28 26.24 10.56
N LEU A 237 -16.71 26.39 9.31
CA LEU A 237 -15.87 26.11 8.14
C LEU A 237 -14.79 27.17 7.92
N ALA A 238 -14.94 28.39 8.43
CA ALA A 238 -13.87 29.40 8.35
C ALA A 238 -12.66 28.97 9.19
N GLY A 239 -12.91 28.47 10.41
CA GLY A 239 -11.91 27.82 11.24
C GLY A 239 -11.21 26.65 10.55
N ALA A 240 -11.95 25.78 9.84
CA ALA A 240 -11.34 24.72 9.03
C ALA A 240 -10.46 25.27 7.90
N ARG A 241 -10.96 26.19 7.07
CA ARG A 241 -10.16 26.80 5.99
C ARG A 241 -8.85 27.39 6.51
N ALA A 242 -8.88 28.03 7.68
CA ALA A 242 -7.70 28.59 8.32
C ALA A 242 -6.77 27.53 8.94
N ALA A 243 -7.33 26.39 9.39
CA ALA A 243 -6.60 25.31 10.04
C ALA A 243 -5.80 24.43 9.08
N PHE A 244 -6.07 24.46 7.76
CA PHE A 244 -5.39 23.62 6.77
C PHE A 244 -4.60 24.44 5.75
N TRP A 245 -3.39 23.99 5.39
CA TRP A 245 -2.57 24.68 4.38
C TRP A 245 -3.14 24.50 2.97
N PRO A 246 -3.11 25.55 2.11
CA PRO A 246 -3.40 25.41 0.68
C PRO A 246 -2.32 24.58 -0.04
N GLY A 247 -2.75 23.63 -0.88
CA GLY A 247 -1.88 22.62 -1.51
C GLY A 247 -1.63 21.41 -0.61
N ARG A 248 -1.58 20.20 -1.19
CA ARG A 248 -1.64 18.87 -0.51
C ARG A 248 -2.89 18.62 0.33
N GLY A 249 -3.82 17.79 -0.17
CA GLY A 249 -4.93 17.15 0.56
C GLY A 249 -5.10 17.50 2.03
N GLY A 250 -5.37 18.78 2.31
CA GLY A 250 -5.54 19.39 3.63
C GLY A 250 -4.66 18.87 4.77
N ARG A 251 -3.35 19.18 4.82
CA ARG A 251 -2.58 19.02 6.07
C ARG A 251 -2.83 20.15 7.05
N ARG A 252 -3.12 19.80 8.31
CA ARG A 252 -3.39 20.79 9.37
C ARG A 252 -2.15 21.62 9.69
N ARG A 253 -2.33 22.91 9.98
CA ARG A 253 -1.29 23.81 10.47
C ARG A 253 -0.88 23.33 11.85
N SER A 254 0.27 22.66 11.97
CA SER A 254 0.83 22.38 13.30
C SER A 254 1.15 23.70 14.00
N ARG A 255 0.89 23.78 15.31
CA ARG A 255 1.45 24.85 16.16
C ARG A 255 2.97 24.64 16.16
N PRO A 256 3.79 25.56 15.61
CA PRO A 256 5.22 25.33 15.52
C PRO A 256 5.82 25.29 16.92
N LEU A 257 6.41 24.15 17.30
CA LEU A 257 7.14 24.04 18.56
C LEU A 257 8.43 24.88 18.57
N LEU A 258 8.88 25.36 17.41
CA LEU A 258 9.77 26.51 17.15
C LEU A 258 9.78 26.71 15.63
N LYS A 259 9.60 27.94 15.12
CA LYS A 259 9.77 28.20 13.67
C LYS A 259 11.21 27.87 13.28
N SER A 260 11.42 26.86 12.43
CA SER A 260 12.75 26.51 11.96
C SER A 260 13.31 27.64 11.10
N LEU A 261 14.30 28.38 11.64
CA LEU A 261 15.00 29.44 10.92
C LEU A 261 15.60 28.90 9.61
N LYS A 262 16.13 27.67 9.63
CA LYS A 262 16.63 26.96 8.44
C LYS A 262 15.55 26.79 7.37
N ALA A 263 14.35 26.36 7.75
CA ALA A 263 13.25 26.20 6.80
C ALA A 263 12.79 27.55 6.23
N GLY A 264 12.73 28.59 7.07
CA GLY A 264 12.41 29.96 6.65
C GLY A 264 13.44 30.54 5.67
N LEU A 265 14.74 30.40 5.95
CA LEU A 265 15.81 30.84 5.06
C LEU A 265 15.79 30.10 3.73
N LEU A 266 15.56 28.78 3.74
CA LEU A 266 15.45 28.01 2.51
C LEU A 266 14.21 28.41 1.69
N ALA A 267 13.08 28.67 2.34
CA ALA A 267 11.89 29.16 1.67
C ALA A 267 12.08 30.56 1.08
N LEU A 268 12.81 31.45 1.78
CA LEU A 268 13.21 32.76 1.25
C LEU A 268 14.10 32.61 0.03
N TYR A 269 15.09 31.71 0.09
CA TYR A 269 15.99 31.42 -1.02
C TYR A 269 15.21 30.84 -2.22
N ALA A 270 14.26 29.94 -1.97
CA ALA A 270 13.34 29.40 -2.97
C ALA A 270 12.44 30.47 -3.61
N ALA A 271 12.21 31.58 -2.91
CA ALA A 271 11.37 32.68 -3.37
C ALA A 271 12.13 33.74 -4.20
N LEU A 272 13.46 33.63 -4.35
CA LEU A 272 14.25 34.59 -5.11
C LEU A 272 13.83 34.59 -6.59
N PRO A 273 13.85 35.77 -7.27
CA PRO A 273 13.30 35.90 -8.62
C PRO A 273 13.87 34.92 -9.64
N TRP A 274 15.18 34.69 -9.65
CA TRP A 274 15.83 33.77 -10.59
C TRP A 274 15.52 32.29 -10.30
N VAL A 275 15.37 31.93 -9.01
CA VAL A 275 14.96 30.56 -8.62
C VAL A 275 13.53 30.31 -9.06
N ARG A 276 12.64 31.27 -8.82
CA ARG A 276 11.25 31.21 -9.28
C ARG A 276 11.18 31.19 -10.80
N ALA A 277 11.94 32.01 -11.51
CA ALA A 277 11.97 32.01 -12.98
C ALA A 277 12.31 30.62 -13.54
N ARG A 278 13.19 29.87 -12.86
CA ARG A 278 13.60 28.52 -13.26
C ARG A 278 12.58 27.44 -12.88
N TYR A 279 12.06 27.44 -11.65
CA TYR A 279 11.32 26.30 -11.09
C TYR A 279 9.84 26.55 -10.83
N ARG A 280 9.32 27.75 -11.11
CA ARG A 280 7.92 28.08 -10.86
C ARG A 280 7.00 27.08 -11.55
N ARG A 281 6.03 26.57 -10.78
CA ARG A 281 4.99 25.62 -11.23
C ARG A 281 5.57 24.32 -11.80
N ALA A 282 6.73 23.90 -11.31
CA ALA A 282 7.39 22.71 -11.82
C ALA A 282 6.56 21.43 -11.54
N TRP A 283 6.62 20.49 -12.47
CA TRP A 283 6.18 19.11 -12.26
C TRP A 283 7.44 18.26 -12.09
N VAL A 284 7.51 17.54 -10.98
CA VAL A 284 8.68 16.73 -10.61
C VAL A 284 8.33 15.26 -10.75
N PHE A 285 9.02 14.57 -11.65
CA PHE A 285 8.84 13.16 -11.94
C PHE A 285 9.99 12.34 -11.35
N LEU A 286 9.69 11.15 -10.85
CA LEU A 286 10.71 10.18 -10.44
C LEU A 286 10.14 8.76 -10.35
N ASP A 287 10.92 7.78 -10.81
CA ASP A 287 10.65 6.37 -10.52
C ASP A 287 11.35 5.98 -9.23
N ARG A 288 12.63 5.62 -9.30
CA ARG A 288 13.55 5.55 -8.17
C ARG A 288 14.63 6.61 -8.32
N HIS A 289 15.45 6.79 -7.30
CA HIS A 289 16.61 7.66 -7.43
C HIS A 289 17.73 7.01 -8.25
N GLU A 290 17.82 5.68 -8.18
CA GLU A 290 18.90 4.87 -8.73
C GLU A 290 18.70 4.53 -10.22
N ASN A 291 17.46 4.35 -10.65
CA ASN A 291 17.10 3.94 -12.00
C ASN A 291 15.71 4.45 -12.39
N ALA A 292 15.49 4.48 -13.70
CA ALA A 292 14.25 4.90 -14.32
C ALA A 292 13.54 3.69 -14.98
N ASP A 293 12.93 3.86 -16.14
CA ASP A 293 12.15 2.87 -16.90
C ASP A 293 10.88 2.34 -16.19
N ASP A 294 10.19 3.19 -15.41
CA ASP A 294 8.86 2.89 -14.89
C ASP A 294 7.86 4.02 -15.21
N ASN A 295 6.68 3.99 -14.60
CA ASN A 295 5.55 4.82 -15.00
C ASN A 295 5.81 6.33 -15.04
N ALA A 296 6.68 6.88 -14.19
CA ALA A 296 6.99 8.30 -14.19
C ALA A 296 7.82 8.69 -15.42
N GLU A 297 8.74 7.83 -15.89
CA GLU A 297 9.49 8.04 -17.12
C GLU A 297 8.56 8.10 -18.34
N HIS A 298 7.62 7.15 -18.45
CA HIS A 298 6.66 7.10 -19.56
C HIS A 298 5.72 8.32 -19.55
N LEU A 299 5.20 8.70 -18.38
CA LEU A 299 4.36 9.89 -18.27
C LEU A 299 5.14 11.18 -18.54
N TYR A 300 6.40 11.28 -18.11
CA TYR A 300 7.26 12.42 -18.41
C TYR A 300 7.37 12.63 -19.93
N ARG A 301 7.68 11.57 -20.68
CA ARG A 301 7.75 11.64 -22.16
C ARG A 301 6.46 12.12 -22.78
N TRP A 302 5.33 11.58 -22.32
CA TRP A 302 4.03 11.99 -22.84
C TRP A 302 3.77 13.48 -22.55
N VAL A 303 4.05 13.93 -21.33
CA VAL A 303 3.83 15.32 -20.91
C VAL A 303 4.73 16.29 -21.69
N THR A 304 6.02 16.02 -21.85
CA THR A 304 6.92 16.90 -22.60
C THR A 304 6.60 16.94 -24.09
N ALA A 305 6.11 15.82 -24.66
CA ALA A 305 5.71 15.75 -26.05
C ALA A 305 4.35 16.43 -26.34
N LYS A 306 3.37 16.30 -25.44
CA LYS A 306 1.98 16.78 -25.66
C LYS A 306 1.69 18.13 -25.00
N GLN A 307 2.42 18.48 -23.95
CA GLN A 307 2.21 19.68 -23.13
C GLN A 307 3.54 20.40 -22.86
N PRO A 308 4.27 20.84 -23.92
CA PRO A 308 5.63 21.39 -23.80
C PRO A 308 5.71 22.68 -22.97
N GLN A 309 4.59 23.34 -22.71
CA GLN A 309 4.50 24.50 -21.81
C GLN A 309 4.63 24.14 -20.32
N ILE A 310 4.56 22.85 -19.95
CA ILE A 310 4.73 22.39 -18.56
C ILE A 310 6.22 22.35 -18.22
N ASN A 311 6.58 22.98 -17.10
CA ASN A 311 7.94 22.96 -16.56
C ASN A 311 8.24 21.61 -15.90
N ALA A 312 8.60 20.60 -16.70
CA ALA A 312 8.80 19.23 -16.23
C ALA A 312 10.28 18.91 -15.93
N TRP A 313 10.54 18.38 -14.73
CA TRP A 313 11.84 17.94 -14.25
C TRP A 313 11.82 16.47 -13.86
N PHE A 314 12.88 15.73 -14.18
CA PHE A 314 13.01 14.33 -13.80
C PHE A 314 14.15 14.15 -12.81
N LEU A 315 13.86 13.58 -11.63
CA LEU A 315 14.89 13.34 -10.61
C LEU A 315 15.55 11.99 -10.83
N LEU A 316 16.86 12.00 -11.01
CA LEU A 316 17.68 10.81 -11.18
C LEU A 316 19.08 11.06 -10.63
N LYS A 317 19.75 10.04 -10.09
CA LYS A 317 21.16 10.22 -9.69
C LYS A 317 22.05 10.29 -10.94
N PRO A 318 23.09 11.15 -10.95
CA PRO A 318 24.04 11.23 -12.07
C PRO A 318 24.81 9.94 -12.37
N ASP A 319 24.94 9.03 -11.40
CA ASP A 319 25.59 7.73 -11.56
C ASP A 319 24.62 6.61 -11.98
N SER A 320 23.36 6.95 -12.26
CA SER A 320 22.37 6.00 -12.78
C SER A 320 22.77 5.51 -14.18
N PRO A 321 22.59 4.21 -14.49
CA PRO A 321 22.80 3.70 -15.85
C PRO A 321 21.88 4.36 -16.88
N ASP A 322 20.73 4.90 -16.46
CA ASP A 322 19.75 5.54 -17.33
C ASP A 322 20.06 7.01 -17.66
N TRP A 323 21.01 7.65 -16.94
CA TRP A 323 21.25 9.09 -17.07
C TRP A 323 21.62 9.50 -18.49
N ALA A 324 22.61 8.83 -19.08
CA ALA A 324 23.10 9.18 -20.41
C ALA A 324 22.02 9.02 -21.50
N ARG A 325 21.22 7.94 -21.42
CA ARG A 325 20.10 7.69 -22.32
C ARG A 325 19.05 8.80 -22.22
N LEU A 326 18.63 9.14 -21.01
CA LEU A 326 17.58 10.13 -20.78
C LEU A 326 18.04 11.56 -21.12
N GLU A 327 19.30 11.90 -20.87
CA GLU A 327 19.88 13.18 -21.27
C GLU A 327 19.87 13.33 -22.81
N GLN A 328 20.23 12.28 -23.54
CA GLN A 328 20.16 12.26 -25.01
C GLN A 328 18.73 12.36 -25.55
N GLU A 329 17.76 11.79 -24.83
CA GLU A 329 16.32 11.93 -25.13
C GLU A 329 15.78 13.35 -24.82
N GLY A 330 16.58 14.24 -24.23
CA GLY A 330 16.21 15.62 -23.92
C GLY A 330 15.51 15.80 -22.57
N PHE A 331 15.64 14.85 -21.64
CA PHE A 331 15.08 14.99 -20.31
C PHE A 331 15.79 16.12 -19.53
N GLN A 332 15.00 16.93 -18.83
CA GLN A 332 15.51 17.88 -17.85
C GLN A 332 15.84 17.15 -16.54
N LEU A 333 17.03 16.54 -16.50
CA LEU A 333 17.52 15.77 -15.37
C LEU A 333 18.01 16.65 -14.22
N LEU A 334 17.73 16.24 -12.98
CA LEU A 334 18.24 16.89 -11.78
C LEU A 334 18.53 15.87 -10.67
N ALA A 335 19.70 15.99 -10.03
CA ALA A 335 20.10 15.08 -8.96
C ALA A 335 19.11 15.13 -7.77
N PRO A 336 18.69 13.98 -7.19
CA PRO A 336 17.67 13.94 -6.12
C PRO A 336 18.11 14.55 -4.79
N ASN A 337 19.37 15.02 -4.70
CA ASN A 337 20.00 15.53 -3.50
C ASN A 337 20.46 17.00 -3.67
N GLY A 338 20.88 17.61 -2.57
CA GLY A 338 21.45 18.96 -2.58
C GLY A 338 20.43 20.10 -2.59
N LEU A 339 20.92 21.31 -2.86
CA LEU A 339 20.16 22.55 -2.76
C LEU A 339 19.19 22.75 -3.93
N GLN A 340 19.64 22.46 -5.16
CA GLN A 340 18.81 22.64 -6.36
C GLN A 340 17.52 21.83 -6.30
N ARG A 341 17.58 20.55 -5.89
CA ARG A 341 16.39 19.72 -5.67
C ARG A 341 15.42 20.33 -4.66
N LYS A 342 15.94 20.86 -3.55
CA LYS A 342 15.10 21.51 -2.54
C LYS A 342 14.39 22.74 -3.10
N LEU A 343 15.08 23.56 -3.89
CA LEU A 343 14.50 24.73 -4.53
C LEU A 343 13.46 24.37 -5.59
N LEU A 344 13.73 23.33 -6.39
CA LEU A 344 12.79 22.78 -7.37
C LEU A 344 11.51 22.33 -6.67
N VAL A 345 11.62 21.44 -5.67
CA VAL A 345 10.47 20.87 -4.98
C VAL A 345 9.66 21.96 -4.24
N LEU A 346 10.31 22.94 -3.60
CA LEU A 346 9.60 24.06 -2.95
C LEU A 346 8.86 24.98 -3.93
N ASN A 347 9.16 24.93 -5.23
CA ASN A 347 8.48 25.68 -6.28
C ASN A 347 7.58 24.80 -7.18
N SER A 348 7.46 23.50 -6.87
CA SER A 348 6.68 22.54 -7.64
C SER A 348 5.18 22.60 -7.33
N GLU A 349 4.37 22.29 -8.34
CA GLU A 349 2.93 22.06 -8.22
C GLU A 349 2.59 20.59 -8.04
N ASN A 350 3.36 19.70 -8.66
CA ASN A 350 3.15 18.27 -8.61
C ASN A 350 4.46 17.54 -8.37
N ILE A 351 4.41 16.54 -7.51
CA ILE A 351 5.37 15.43 -7.46
C ILE A 351 4.63 14.19 -7.93
N ILE A 352 5.19 13.52 -8.93
CA ILE A 352 4.59 12.37 -9.60
C ILE A 352 5.60 11.22 -9.54
N SER A 353 5.21 10.10 -8.94
CA SER A 353 6.14 8.99 -8.73
C SER A 353 5.51 7.62 -8.85
N SER A 354 6.28 6.66 -9.38
CA SER A 354 5.94 5.23 -9.39
C SER A 354 6.06 4.57 -8.01
N HIS A 355 6.63 5.25 -7.02
CA HIS A 355 6.80 4.77 -5.65
C HIS A 355 6.00 5.62 -4.66
N ALA A 356 5.71 5.09 -3.47
CA ALA A 356 4.76 5.71 -2.54
C ALA A 356 5.43 6.72 -1.59
N GLU A 357 6.74 6.61 -1.39
CA GLU A 357 7.47 7.21 -0.27
C GLU A 357 7.96 8.63 -0.53
N TYR A 358 7.89 9.13 -1.76
CA TYR A 358 8.34 10.48 -2.11
C TYR A 358 7.28 11.57 -1.87
N GLY A 359 6.16 11.21 -1.22
CA GLY A 359 5.09 12.15 -0.91
C GLY A 359 5.54 13.37 -0.12
N ALA A 360 6.62 13.28 0.66
CA ALA A 360 7.21 14.41 1.40
C ALA A 360 8.27 15.21 0.61
N GLY A 361 8.55 14.89 -0.66
CA GLY A 361 9.53 15.59 -1.51
C GLY A 361 10.96 15.58 -0.95
N GLY A 362 11.30 14.58 -0.13
CA GLY A 362 12.58 14.51 0.58
C GLY A 362 12.78 15.57 1.68
N PHE A 363 11.68 16.07 2.28
CA PHE A 363 11.69 16.97 3.43
C PHE A 363 11.08 16.31 4.68
N ASP A 364 11.55 16.70 5.87
CA ASP A 364 10.89 16.35 7.14
C ASP A 364 9.60 17.18 7.29
N PRO A 365 8.41 16.56 7.29
CA PRO A 365 7.15 17.28 7.40
C PRO A 365 7.02 18.08 8.70
N ARG A 366 7.69 17.66 9.79
CA ARG A 366 7.66 18.39 11.08
C ARG A 366 8.32 19.76 11.00
N VAL A 367 9.21 19.94 10.02
CA VAL A 367 10.01 21.15 9.84
C VAL A 367 9.51 21.98 8.67
N TYR A 368 9.13 21.35 7.56
CA TYR A 368 8.83 22.04 6.29
C TYR A 368 7.34 22.13 5.94
N ALA A 369 6.42 21.55 6.73
CA ALA A 369 4.98 21.53 6.44
C ALA A 369 4.39 22.83 5.87
N PRO A 370 4.69 24.05 6.41
CA PRO A 370 4.13 25.30 5.88
C PRO A 370 4.51 25.63 4.44
N TYR A 371 5.57 25.02 3.91
CA TYR A 371 6.13 25.27 2.58
C TYR A 371 5.85 24.13 1.58
N MET A 372 5.27 23.02 2.04
CA MET A 372 5.00 21.85 1.21
C MET A 372 3.67 22.01 0.45
N ARG A 373 3.71 22.70 -0.70
CA ARG A 373 2.49 23.12 -1.45
C ARG A 373 2.14 22.29 -2.68
N TRP A 374 2.94 21.28 -3.02
CA TRP A 374 2.74 20.43 -4.20
C TRP A 374 1.72 19.32 -3.95
N ARG A 375 1.00 18.87 -4.99
CA ARG A 375 0.22 17.63 -4.94
C ARG A 375 1.12 16.41 -5.12
N TYR A 376 0.73 15.27 -4.55
CA TYR A 376 1.43 14.00 -4.74
C TYR A 376 0.59 12.98 -5.50
N THR A 377 1.14 12.51 -6.63
CA THR A 377 0.57 11.46 -7.46
C THR A 377 1.40 10.19 -7.35
N PHE A 378 0.77 9.11 -6.91
CA PHE A 378 1.34 7.77 -6.87
C PHE A 378 0.85 6.97 -8.10
N LEU A 379 1.77 6.74 -9.03
CA LEU A 379 1.53 6.00 -10.28
C LEU A 379 1.65 4.48 -10.13
N GLN A 380 2.16 3.99 -8.99
CA GLN A 380 2.53 2.59 -8.77
C GLN A 380 3.64 2.08 -9.70
N HIS A 381 4.13 0.88 -9.40
CA HIS A 381 5.17 0.14 -10.14
C HIS A 381 4.66 -1.25 -10.57
N GLY A 382 3.34 -1.45 -10.51
CA GLY A 382 2.64 -2.69 -10.86
C GLY A 382 1.32 -2.80 -10.11
N THR A 383 0.45 -3.70 -10.59
CA THR A 383 -0.85 -3.96 -9.98
C THR A 383 -0.72 -4.52 -8.57
N ILE A 384 -1.45 -3.95 -7.61
CA ILE A 384 -1.55 -4.48 -6.26
C ILE A 384 -2.51 -5.67 -6.28
N LEU A 385 -2.03 -6.82 -5.78
CA LEU A 385 -2.81 -8.06 -5.65
C LEU A 385 -2.99 -8.49 -4.17
N ASN A 386 -1.97 -8.21 -3.35
CA ASN A 386 -1.96 -8.47 -1.91
C ASN A 386 -2.46 -7.24 -1.13
N ASP A 387 -2.93 -7.44 0.10
CA ASP A 387 -3.34 -6.32 0.96
C ASP A 387 -2.12 -5.56 1.49
N LEU A 388 -1.99 -4.31 1.04
CA LEU A 388 -0.95 -3.34 1.42
C LEU A 388 -1.51 -2.16 2.22
N SER A 389 -2.75 -2.25 2.70
CA SER A 389 -3.41 -1.16 3.44
C SER A 389 -2.63 -0.73 4.69
N HIS A 390 -1.91 -1.64 5.35
CA HIS A 390 -1.05 -1.33 6.50
C HIS A 390 0.15 -0.44 6.15
N TRP A 391 0.66 -0.56 4.93
CA TRP A 391 1.79 0.23 4.44
C TRP A 391 1.31 1.52 3.78
N LEU A 392 0.37 1.39 2.85
CA LEU A 392 -0.10 2.51 2.04
C LEU A 392 -1.11 3.37 2.79
N GLY A 393 -1.91 2.82 3.70
CA GLY A 393 -2.97 3.55 4.39
C GLY A 393 -2.50 4.77 5.20
N PRO A 394 -1.37 4.72 5.92
CA PRO A 394 -0.81 5.89 6.61
C PRO A 394 -0.24 6.98 5.68
N LEU A 395 -0.04 6.69 4.39
CA LEU A 395 0.47 7.65 3.42
C LEU A 395 -0.64 8.61 2.97
N GLN A 396 -0.26 9.69 2.29
CA GLN A 396 -1.21 10.67 1.77
C GLN A 396 -0.98 10.87 0.28
N PHE A 397 -1.99 10.56 -0.51
CA PHE A 397 -2.00 10.72 -1.96
C PHE A 397 -3.08 11.74 -2.35
N ASP A 398 -2.75 12.63 -3.27
CA ASP A 398 -3.75 13.44 -3.97
C ASP A 398 -4.32 12.67 -5.17
N LEU A 399 -3.50 11.79 -5.77
CA LEU A 399 -3.91 10.81 -6.76
C LEU A 399 -3.20 9.47 -6.52
N PHE A 400 -3.96 8.39 -6.55
CA PHE A 400 -3.52 7.01 -6.51
C PHE A 400 -4.02 6.32 -7.80
N SER A 401 -3.11 6.12 -8.75
CA SER A 401 -3.38 5.40 -9.99
C SER A 401 -3.61 3.91 -9.72
N THR A 402 -4.48 3.28 -10.49
CA THR A 402 -4.73 1.83 -10.49
C THR A 402 -4.83 1.32 -11.92
N SER A 403 -4.50 0.06 -12.13
CA SER A 403 -4.29 -0.55 -13.44
C SER A 403 -5.32 -1.61 -13.80
N SER A 404 -5.95 -2.21 -12.80
CA SER A 404 -7.00 -3.23 -12.92
C SER A 404 -8.31 -2.73 -12.33
N LEU A 405 -9.43 -3.14 -12.91
CA LEU A 405 -10.75 -2.79 -12.39
C LEU A 405 -10.97 -3.36 -10.98
N VAL A 406 -10.52 -4.59 -10.76
CA VAL A 406 -10.69 -5.27 -9.46
C VAL A 406 -9.75 -4.67 -8.40
N GLU A 407 -8.55 -4.24 -8.81
CA GLU A 407 -7.66 -3.46 -7.95
C GLU A 407 -8.32 -2.16 -7.52
N TYR A 408 -8.83 -1.37 -8.48
CA TYR A 408 -9.55 -0.13 -8.22
C TYR A 408 -10.67 -0.35 -7.21
N GLN A 409 -11.50 -1.38 -7.42
CA GLN A 409 -12.61 -1.72 -6.53
C GLN A 409 -12.11 -2.06 -5.12
N SER A 410 -11.05 -2.86 -5.00
CA SER A 410 -10.51 -3.27 -3.69
C SER A 410 -9.99 -2.09 -2.84
N ILE A 411 -9.53 -1.03 -3.51
CA ILE A 411 -8.94 0.15 -2.85
C ILE A 411 -9.99 1.26 -2.66
N ALA A 412 -10.87 1.51 -3.62
CA ALA A 412 -11.74 2.68 -3.65
C ALA A 412 -13.18 2.43 -3.14
N GLU A 413 -13.70 1.20 -3.28
CA GLU A 413 -15.08 0.85 -2.91
C GLU A 413 -15.18 0.43 -1.44
N ASP A 414 -16.42 0.22 -0.98
CA ASP A 414 -16.75 -0.15 0.39
C ASP A 414 -16.21 -1.53 0.78
N GLY A 415 -16.00 -1.72 2.09
CA GLY A 415 -15.59 -2.99 2.68
C GLY A 415 -14.09 -3.30 2.61
N GLY A 416 -13.34 -2.60 1.76
CA GLY A 416 -11.88 -2.69 1.68
C GLY A 416 -11.16 -2.04 2.88
N ASN A 417 -9.90 -2.43 3.11
CA ASN A 417 -9.08 -1.97 4.24
C ASN A 417 -8.40 -0.61 4.01
N TYR A 418 -8.39 -0.11 2.77
CA TYR A 418 -7.71 1.13 2.40
C TYR A 418 -8.53 2.37 2.81
N PRO A 419 -7.91 3.42 3.38
CA PRO A 419 -8.57 4.68 3.74
C PRO A 419 -8.70 5.67 2.56
N TYR A 420 -8.82 5.13 1.34
CA TYR A 420 -8.89 5.89 0.10
C TYR A 420 -10.25 5.69 -0.56
N SER A 421 -10.83 6.79 -1.04
CA SER A 421 -12.11 6.80 -1.75
C SER A 421 -11.89 7.04 -3.25
N LYS A 422 -12.96 7.08 -4.02
CA LYS A 422 -12.95 7.48 -5.44
C LYS A 422 -12.40 8.90 -5.68
N ARG A 423 -12.30 9.75 -4.65
CA ARG A 423 -11.62 11.04 -4.74
C ARG A 423 -10.13 10.83 -5.03
N GLU A 424 -9.47 9.99 -4.24
CA GLU A 424 -8.03 9.79 -4.31
C GLU A 424 -7.64 8.74 -5.37
N VAL A 425 -8.45 7.69 -5.54
CA VAL A 425 -8.12 6.55 -6.41
C VAL A 425 -8.71 6.76 -7.80
N SER A 426 -7.94 6.46 -8.85
CA SER A 426 -8.43 6.54 -10.23
C SER A 426 -8.00 5.32 -11.05
N PHE A 427 -8.93 4.81 -11.85
CA PHE A 427 -8.69 3.71 -12.77
C PHE A 427 -8.22 4.26 -14.11
N THR A 428 -6.91 4.40 -14.27
CA THR A 428 -6.28 5.05 -15.42
C THR A 428 -5.48 4.09 -16.29
N GLY A 429 -5.16 2.89 -15.79
CA GLY A 429 -4.03 2.13 -16.32
C GLY A 429 -2.72 2.69 -15.79
N LEU A 430 -1.60 2.00 -16.08
CA LEU A 430 -0.27 2.50 -15.75
C LEU A 430 0.34 3.15 -17.01
N PRO A 431 0.98 4.34 -16.92
CA PRO A 431 1.62 5.00 -18.06
C PRO A 431 2.50 4.10 -18.95
N ARG A 432 3.23 3.14 -18.36
CA ARG A 432 4.06 2.19 -19.12
C ARG A 432 3.25 1.25 -20.05
N HIS A 433 1.96 1.05 -19.76
CA HIS A 433 1.09 0.20 -20.57
C HIS A 433 0.94 0.70 -22.00
N ASP A 434 0.95 2.03 -22.22
CA ASP A 434 0.88 2.61 -23.57
C ASP A 434 2.07 2.16 -24.43
N CYS A 435 3.27 2.13 -23.83
CA CYS A 435 4.47 1.62 -24.50
C CYS A 435 4.40 0.10 -24.71
N LEU A 436 3.97 -0.64 -23.68
CA LEU A 436 3.86 -2.10 -23.72
C LEU A 436 2.90 -2.58 -24.82
N LEU A 437 1.71 -1.99 -24.91
CA LEU A 437 0.70 -2.30 -25.91
C LEU A 437 1.18 -1.97 -27.33
N ARG A 438 1.79 -0.80 -27.51
CA ARG A 438 2.37 -0.39 -28.80
C ARG A 438 3.46 -1.34 -29.27
N LYS A 439 4.43 -1.67 -28.40
CA LYS A 439 5.47 -2.66 -28.69
C LYS A 439 4.88 -4.03 -29.03
N ALA A 440 3.81 -4.44 -28.36
CA ALA A 440 3.13 -5.70 -28.66
C ALA A 440 2.41 -5.69 -30.01
N ARG A 441 1.78 -4.57 -30.41
CA ARG A 441 1.16 -4.41 -31.73
C ARG A 441 2.19 -4.39 -32.86
N GLU A 442 3.34 -3.77 -32.61
CA GLU A 442 4.45 -3.68 -33.57
C GLU A 442 5.31 -4.96 -33.60
N ARG A 443 5.08 -5.91 -32.70
CA ARG A 443 5.80 -7.18 -32.63
C ARG A 443 5.62 -7.96 -33.94
N LYS A 444 6.73 -8.20 -34.63
CA LYS A 444 6.76 -9.12 -35.78
C LYS A 444 6.50 -10.56 -35.29
N PRO A 445 5.79 -11.38 -36.08
CA PRO A 445 5.63 -12.80 -35.77
C PRO A 445 7.00 -13.44 -35.52
N PRO A 446 7.22 -14.07 -34.34
CA PRO A 446 8.51 -14.63 -34.01
C PRO A 446 8.77 -15.91 -34.82
N SER A 447 10.03 -16.27 -35.01
CA SER A 447 10.42 -17.56 -35.60
C SER A 447 10.20 -18.75 -34.65
N SER A 448 10.14 -18.50 -33.35
CA SER A 448 9.86 -19.47 -32.28
C SER A 448 9.07 -18.78 -31.18
N LYS A 449 8.08 -19.47 -30.61
CA LYS A 449 7.27 -18.95 -29.49
C LYS A 449 8.07 -19.02 -28.18
N THR A 450 7.86 -18.09 -27.26
CA THR A 450 8.65 -18.04 -26.01
C THR A 450 7.81 -18.37 -24.77
N LEU A 451 8.26 -19.34 -23.97
CA LEU A 451 7.84 -19.51 -22.58
C LEU A 451 8.79 -18.71 -21.69
N LEU A 452 8.30 -17.62 -21.11
CA LEU A 452 9.07 -16.78 -20.18
C LEU A 452 8.86 -17.25 -18.74
N VAL A 453 9.95 -17.66 -18.08
CA VAL A 453 9.98 -18.05 -16.67
C VAL A 453 10.51 -16.90 -15.83
N MET A 454 9.71 -16.38 -14.92
CA MET A 454 10.09 -15.25 -14.05
C MET A 454 9.62 -15.47 -12.60
N PRO A 455 10.46 -16.11 -11.76
CA PRO A 455 10.13 -16.38 -10.37
C PRO A 455 10.32 -15.16 -9.46
N THR A 456 9.53 -15.08 -8.39
CA THR A 456 9.62 -14.01 -7.40
C THR A 456 10.67 -14.32 -6.33
N TRP A 457 11.51 -13.34 -5.97
CA TRP A 457 12.55 -13.53 -4.95
C TRP A 457 12.00 -13.94 -3.58
N ARG A 458 12.69 -14.89 -2.92
CA ARG A 458 12.40 -15.31 -1.54
C ARG A 458 13.44 -14.75 -0.56
N GLY A 459 13.21 -13.51 -0.12
CA GLY A 459 14.14 -12.83 0.80
C GLY A 459 14.14 -13.36 2.23
N GLY A 460 12.96 -13.74 2.76
CA GLY A 460 12.69 -14.00 4.18
C GLY A 460 13.79 -14.64 5.02
N THR A 461 13.69 -15.94 5.31
CA THR A 461 14.64 -16.68 6.15
C THR A 461 16.04 -16.75 5.58
N PHE A 462 16.17 -16.77 4.25
CA PHE A 462 17.48 -16.83 3.59
C PHE A 462 18.33 -15.59 3.92
N GLU A 463 17.81 -14.37 3.79
CA GLU A 463 18.59 -13.16 4.07
C GLU A 463 18.99 -13.06 5.56
N GLU A 464 18.14 -13.53 6.47
CA GLU A 464 18.45 -13.58 7.91
C GLU A 464 19.59 -14.57 8.20
N GLN A 465 19.54 -15.77 7.62
CA GLN A 465 20.57 -16.81 7.79
C GLN A 465 21.87 -16.47 7.05
N ALA A 466 21.79 -15.76 5.92
CA ALA A 466 22.91 -15.42 5.06
C ALA A 466 23.70 -14.20 5.50
N LYS A 467 23.25 -13.49 6.55
CA LYS A 467 23.76 -12.15 6.92
C LYS A 467 25.25 -12.12 7.23
N ASP A 468 25.74 -13.15 7.93
CA ASP A 468 27.12 -13.22 8.42
C ASP A 468 27.96 -14.29 7.68
N LEU A 469 27.42 -14.83 6.57
CA LEU A 469 28.07 -15.84 5.75
C LEU A 469 28.95 -15.22 4.65
N SER A 470 30.04 -15.89 4.30
CA SER A 470 30.86 -15.56 3.13
C SER A 470 30.10 -15.75 1.82
N ALA A 471 30.61 -15.21 0.70
CA ALA A 471 29.95 -15.34 -0.60
C ALA A 471 29.71 -16.81 -1.00
N ASP A 472 30.69 -17.69 -0.78
CA ASP A 472 30.60 -19.11 -1.13
C ASP A 472 29.60 -19.85 -0.23
N GLU A 473 29.60 -19.58 1.08
CA GLU A 473 28.62 -20.13 2.02
C GLU A 473 27.20 -19.66 1.68
N ARG A 474 27.03 -18.42 1.20
CA ARG A 474 25.73 -17.92 0.73
C ARG A 474 25.26 -18.66 -0.52
N GLN A 475 26.16 -18.99 -1.47
CA GLN A 475 25.81 -19.82 -2.62
C GLN A 475 25.32 -21.20 -2.18
N GLN A 476 26.05 -21.86 -1.27
CA GLN A 476 25.70 -23.18 -0.76
C GLN A 476 24.37 -23.19 -0.01
N LEU A 477 24.15 -22.20 0.86
CA LEU A 477 22.88 -22.03 1.57
C LEU A 477 21.74 -21.77 0.59
N PHE A 478 21.95 -20.90 -0.40
CA PHE A 478 20.93 -20.60 -1.42
C PHE A 478 20.53 -21.85 -2.20
N ALA A 479 21.51 -22.65 -2.63
CA ALA A 479 21.29 -23.91 -3.35
C ALA A 479 20.44 -24.93 -2.57
N GLN A 480 20.46 -24.87 -1.25
CA GLN A 480 19.68 -25.75 -0.38
C GLN A 480 18.25 -25.26 -0.14
N THR A 481 17.92 -24.02 -0.52
CA THR A 481 16.55 -23.50 -0.36
C THR A 481 15.56 -24.27 -1.24
N ASP A 482 14.31 -24.44 -0.76
CA ASP A 482 13.24 -25.04 -1.57
C ASP A 482 13.01 -24.24 -2.86
N TYR A 483 13.18 -22.91 -2.80
CA TYR A 483 13.13 -22.01 -3.96
C TYR A 483 14.14 -22.39 -5.04
N ALA A 484 15.43 -22.46 -4.70
CA ALA A 484 16.46 -22.79 -5.68
C ALA A 484 16.29 -24.21 -6.22
N ARG A 485 15.97 -25.18 -5.34
CA ARG A 485 15.76 -26.59 -5.74
C ARG A 485 14.59 -26.76 -6.69
N ALA A 486 13.43 -26.17 -6.40
CA ALA A 486 12.22 -26.31 -7.21
C ALA A 486 12.40 -25.69 -8.61
N TRP A 487 12.93 -24.47 -8.68
CA TRP A 487 13.14 -23.80 -9.97
C TRP A 487 14.28 -24.44 -10.77
N LYS A 488 15.39 -24.86 -10.13
CA LYS A 488 16.46 -25.59 -10.81
C LYS A 488 15.96 -26.90 -11.41
N SER A 489 15.16 -27.67 -10.64
CA SER A 489 14.56 -28.93 -11.11
C SER A 489 13.72 -28.73 -12.36
N LEU A 490 12.79 -27.76 -12.32
CA LEU A 490 11.94 -27.43 -13.45
C LEU A 490 12.73 -26.97 -14.69
N LEU A 491 13.72 -26.08 -14.51
CA LEU A 491 14.55 -25.56 -15.61
C LEU A 491 15.38 -26.66 -16.29
N HIS A 492 15.65 -27.78 -15.61
CA HIS A 492 16.36 -28.93 -16.17
C HIS A 492 15.44 -30.07 -16.62
N ASN A 493 14.12 -29.92 -16.49
CA ASN A 493 13.22 -31.04 -16.70
C ASN A 493 13.23 -31.48 -18.19
N PRO A 494 13.66 -32.72 -18.50
CA PRO A 494 13.84 -33.15 -19.89
C PRO A 494 12.51 -33.26 -20.64
N ALA A 495 11.41 -33.56 -19.96
CA ALA A 495 10.08 -33.63 -20.57
C ALA A 495 9.61 -32.23 -21.01
N LEU A 496 9.90 -31.19 -20.23
CA LEU A 496 9.61 -29.80 -20.59
C LEU A 496 10.39 -29.40 -21.85
N HIS A 497 11.70 -29.63 -21.87
CA HIS A 497 12.56 -29.27 -23.02
C HIS A 497 12.13 -30.00 -24.30
N ALA A 498 11.87 -31.31 -24.22
CA ALA A 498 11.40 -32.10 -25.35
C ALA A 498 10.08 -31.57 -25.92
N ALA A 499 9.13 -31.22 -25.04
CA ALA A 499 7.85 -30.67 -25.47
C ALA A 499 7.98 -29.28 -26.09
N LEU A 500 8.77 -28.39 -25.49
CA LEU A 500 9.01 -27.06 -26.06
C LEU A 500 9.63 -27.18 -27.46
N GLN A 501 10.65 -28.03 -27.62
CA GLN A 501 11.30 -28.25 -28.90
C GLN A 501 10.33 -28.83 -29.95
N GLN A 502 9.56 -29.87 -29.58
CA GLN A 502 8.58 -30.51 -30.46
C GLN A 502 7.54 -29.52 -31.02
N HIS A 503 7.14 -28.54 -30.20
CA HIS A 503 6.10 -27.56 -30.55
C HIS A 503 6.66 -26.23 -31.07
N GLY A 504 7.97 -26.11 -31.29
CA GLY A 504 8.59 -24.87 -31.80
C GLY A 504 8.59 -23.72 -30.80
N TRP A 505 8.76 -24.04 -29.52
CA TRP A 505 8.90 -23.08 -28.42
C TRP A 505 10.34 -23.05 -27.88
N GLN A 506 10.72 -21.92 -27.29
CA GLN A 506 11.96 -21.73 -26.57
C GLN A 506 11.71 -21.30 -25.12
N LEU A 507 12.60 -21.69 -24.22
CA LEU A 507 12.56 -21.31 -22.81
C LEU A 507 13.41 -20.06 -22.59
N SER A 508 12.82 -19.02 -21.99
CA SER A 508 13.56 -17.85 -21.51
C SER A 508 13.45 -17.73 -20.00
N PHE A 509 14.57 -17.53 -19.32
CA PHE A 509 14.62 -17.39 -17.87
C PHE A 509 15.01 -15.97 -17.49
N MET A 510 14.14 -15.31 -16.73
CA MET A 510 14.33 -13.96 -16.22
C MET A 510 14.31 -13.99 -14.68
N PRO A 511 15.45 -14.21 -14.02
CA PRO A 511 15.52 -14.19 -12.56
C PRO A 511 15.32 -12.76 -12.01
N HIS A 512 14.82 -12.66 -10.79
CA HIS A 512 14.78 -11.39 -10.06
C HIS A 512 16.21 -10.84 -9.83
N MET A 513 16.36 -9.51 -9.72
CA MET A 513 17.68 -8.86 -9.53
C MET A 513 18.47 -9.44 -8.34
N ASN A 514 17.79 -9.74 -7.24
CA ASN A 514 18.40 -10.36 -6.05
C ASN A 514 18.85 -11.81 -6.25
N THR A 515 18.36 -12.49 -7.30
CA THR A 515 18.77 -13.84 -7.68
C THR A 515 20.00 -13.83 -8.58
N LEU A 516 20.31 -12.71 -9.25
CA LEU A 516 21.44 -12.60 -10.17
C LEU A 516 22.79 -13.02 -9.56
N PRO A 517 23.13 -12.67 -8.30
CA PRO A 517 24.37 -13.14 -7.67
C PRO A 517 24.45 -14.67 -7.52
N PHE A 518 23.33 -15.38 -7.61
CA PHE A 518 23.22 -16.83 -7.39
C PHE A 518 22.90 -17.60 -8.68
N LEU A 519 23.13 -16.99 -9.84
CA LEU A 519 22.82 -17.59 -11.14
C LEU A 519 23.49 -18.96 -11.35
N ASP A 520 24.74 -19.11 -10.90
CA ASP A 520 25.53 -20.33 -11.08
C ASP A 520 24.88 -21.55 -10.42
N VAL A 521 24.10 -21.37 -9.35
CA VAL A 521 23.37 -22.46 -8.68
C VAL A 521 22.38 -23.14 -9.63
N PHE A 522 21.82 -22.39 -10.57
CA PHE A 522 20.85 -22.89 -11.52
C PHE A 522 21.47 -23.66 -12.68
N GLU A 523 22.79 -23.68 -12.86
CA GLU A 523 23.51 -24.47 -13.88
C GLU A 523 22.83 -24.44 -15.27
N LEU A 524 22.44 -23.25 -15.72
CA LEU A 524 21.57 -23.09 -16.89
C LEU A 524 22.19 -23.72 -18.16
N SER A 525 21.41 -24.56 -18.84
CA SER A 525 21.77 -25.07 -20.17
C SER A 525 21.91 -23.91 -21.17
N PRO A 526 22.86 -23.96 -22.13
CA PRO A 526 23.00 -22.95 -23.20
C PRO A 526 21.74 -22.75 -24.06
N GLU A 527 20.83 -23.72 -24.07
CA GLU A 527 19.55 -23.65 -24.78
C GLU A 527 18.54 -22.71 -24.08
N ILE A 528 18.72 -22.44 -22.80
CA ILE A 528 17.88 -21.52 -22.03
C ILE A 528 18.37 -20.10 -22.27
N ARG A 529 17.50 -19.27 -22.85
CA ARG A 529 17.81 -17.86 -23.03
C ARG A 529 17.72 -17.13 -21.69
N LEU A 530 18.88 -16.76 -21.13
CA LEU A 530 18.91 -15.86 -19.98
C LEU A 530 18.50 -14.44 -20.41
N VAL A 531 17.55 -13.86 -19.69
CA VAL A 531 17.12 -12.47 -19.87
C VAL A 531 17.43 -11.72 -18.57
N SER A 532 18.37 -10.78 -18.62
CA SER A 532 18.76 -10.01 -17.45
C SER A 532 17.88 -8.76 -17.29
N VAL A 533 17.43 -8.50 -16.06
CA VAL A 533 16.79 -7.22 -15.70
C VAL A 533 17.76 -6.04 -15.90
N LEU A 534 19.08 -6.28 -15.76
CA LEU A 534 20.11 -5.24 -15.88
C LEU A 534 20.30 -4.73 -17.30
N ASP A 535 19.88 -5.51 -18.30
CA ASP A 535 19.93 -5.09 -19.71
C ASP A 535 18.79 -4.13 -20.06
N GLY A 536 17.95 -3.75 -19.08
CA GLY A 536 17.09 -2.56 -19.15
C GLY A 536 15.76 -2.73 -19.88
N HIS A 537 15.26 -3.96 -20.08
CA HIS A 537 14.14 -4.18 -20.99
C HIS A 537 13.10 -5.20 -20.50
N ILE A 538 12.62 -5.08 -19.26
CA ILE A 538 11.52 -5.92 -18.77
C ILE A 538 10.32 -5.90 -19.73
N GLN A 539 9.95 -4.72 -20.24
CA GLN A 539 8.84 -4.60 -21.19
C GLN A 539 9.10 -5.39 -22.49
N GLU A 540 10.33 -5.50 -22.96
CA GLU A 540 10.65 -6.27 -24.17
C GLU A 540 10.63 -7.76 -23.91
N ALA A 541 11.11 -8.19 -22.74
CA ALA A 541 10.97 -9.57 -22.30
C ALA A 541 9.49 -9.97 -22.25
N LEU A 542 8.65 -9.12 -21.63
CA LEU A 542 7.21 -9.33 -21.57
C LEU A 542 6.59 -9.36 -22.96
N VAL A 543 6.90 -8.40 -23.84
CA VAL A 543 6.41 -8.34 -25.22
C VAL A 543 6.88 -9.55 -26.05
N SER A 544 8.04 -10.11 -25.77
CA SER A 544 8.55 -11.30 -26.47
C SER A 544 7.92 -12.62 -26.04
N ALA A 545 7.34 -12.68 -24.83
CA ALA A 545 6.73 -13.90 -24.30
C ALA A 545 5.46 -14.29 -25.06
N ASP A 546 5.19 -15.58 -25.24
CA ASP A 546 3.92 -16.10 -25.76
C ASP A 546 3.13 -16.83 -24.66
N ALA A 547 3.82 -17.31 -23.63
CA ALA A 547 3.27 -17.78 -22.37
C ALA A 547 4.19 -17.36 -21.22
N PHE A 548 3.63 -17.26 -20.02
CA PHE A 548 4.34 -16.77 -18.84
C PHE A 548 4.24 -17.76 -17.68
N LEU A 549 5.37 -18.15 -17.10
CA LEU A 549 5.45 -19.03 -15.95
C LEU A 549 6.07 -18.26 -14.78
N THR A 550 5.34 -18.21 -13.67
CA THR A 550 5.72 -17.45 -12.49
C THR A 550 5.13 -18.08 -11.22
N ASP A 551 5.15 -17.38 -10.10
CA ASP A 551 4.59 -17.79 -8.82
C ASP A 551 3.63 -16.74 -8.23
N TYR A 552 4.15 -15.61 -7.71
CA TYR A 552 3.40 -14.63 -6.93
C TYR A 552 3.59 -13.17 -7.40
N THR A 553 3.88 -12.95 -8.69
CA THR A 553 4.22 -11.63 -9.23
C THR A 553 3.02 -10.86 -9.78
N SER A 554 3.01 -9.53 -9.59
CA SER A 554 2.04 -8.63 -10.22
C SER A 554 2.25 -8.45 -11.73
N VAL A 555 3.42 -8.82 -12.26
CA VAL A 555 3.73 -8.77 -13.70
C VAL A 555 2.78 -9.66 -14.53
N THR A 556 2.12 -10.63 -13.90
CA THR A 556 1.03 -11.40 -14.54
C THR A 556 -0.09 -10.51 -15.08
N PHE A 557 -0.34 -9.33 -14.50
CA PHE A 557 -1.31 -8.36 -15.02
C PHE A 557 -0.81 -7.64 -16.29
N ASP A 558 0.48 -7.36 -16.41
CA ASP A 558 1.08 -6.83 -17.65
C ASP A 558 0.95 -7.88 -18.78
N ILE A 559 1.15 -9.16 -18.46
CA ILE A 559 0.97 -10.29 -19.38
C ILE A 559 -0.51 -10.48 -19.76
N ALA A 560 -1.43 -10.31 -18.80
CA ALA A 560 -2.88 -10.36 -19.03
C ALA A 560 -3.35 -9.21 -19.94
N LEU A 561 -2.77 -8.02 -19.80
CA LEU A 561 -3.01 -6.91 -20.71
C LEU A 561 -2.61 -7.25 -22.15
N LEU A 562 -1.52 -8.01 -22.32
CA LEU A 562 -1.07 -8.54 -23.61
C LEU A 562 -1.85 -9.77 -24.10
N ARG A 563 -2.87 -10.23 -23.35
CA ARG A 563 -3.72 -11.39 -23.65
C ARG A 563 -2.95 -12.70 -23.80
N ARG A 564 -1.97 -12.94 -22.91
CA ARG A 564 -1.12 -14.13 -22.90
C ARG A 564 -1.36 -14.98 -21.65
N PRO A 565 -1.30 -16.31 -21.74
CA PRO A 565 -1.60 -17.19 -20.63
C PRO A 565 -0.48 -17.15 -19.60
N SER A 566 -0.85 -17.21 -18.32
CA SER A 566 0.08 -17.41 -17.21
C SER A 566 0.02 -18.86 -16.71
N PHE A 567 1.03 -19.28 -15.96
CA PHE A 567 1.09 -20.52 -15.18
C PHE A 567 1.71 -20.18 -13.83
N TYR A 568 1.12 -20.66 -12.74
CA TYR A 568 1.57 -20.32 -11.39
C TYR A 568 2.14 -21.53 -10.68
N TYR A 569 3.46 -21.54 -10.42
CA TYR A 569 4.14 -22.58 -9.66
C TYR A 569 4.25 -22.18 -8.19
N GLN A 570 3.29 -22.60 -7.37
CA GLN A 570 3.09 -22.17 -5.99
C GLN A 570 3.35 -23.30 -4.97
N PHE A 571 4.44 -24.06 -5.17
CA PHE A 571 4.84 -25.18 -4.31
C PHE A 571 5.03 -24.80 -2.83
N ASP A 572 5.28 -23.51 -2.55
CA ASP A 572 5.58 -22.97 -1.22
C ASP A 572 4.47 -22.05 -0.66
N ARG A 573 3.21 -22.12 -1.15
CA ARG A 573 2.12 -21.19 -0.78
C ARG A 573 1.94 -21.00 0.72
N THR A 574 1.97 -22.08 1.48
CA THR A 574 1.84 -22.05 2.96
C THR A 574 2.98 -21.28 3.61
N LEU A 575 4.21 -21.45 3.12
CA LEU A 575 5.38 -20.74 3.63
C LEU A 575 5.37 -19.26 3.18
N PHE A 576 4.99 -19.01 1.93
CA PHE A 576 4.96 -17.66 1.34
C PHE A 576 4.02 -16.72 2.10
N TYR A 577 2.81 -17.19 2.44
CA TYR A 577 1.84 -16.45 3.25
C TYR A 577 2.00 -16.69 4.76
N GLY A 578 2.95 -17.52 5.18
CA GLY A 578 3.26 -17.86 6.57
C GLY A 578 4.09 -16.81 7.32
N GLY A 579 4.02 -15.53 6.94
CA GLY A 579 4.64 -14.39 7.63
C GLY A 579 6.15 -14.21 7.49
N GLY A 580 6.80 -14.92 6.56
CA GLY A 580 8.19 -14.68 6.14
C GLY A 580 8.37 -13.51 5.16
N HIS A 581 7.28 -12.95 4.66
CA HIS A 581 7.24 -11.85 3.69
C HIS A 581 6.20 -10.78 4.08
N ASN A 582 6.23 -9.64 3.40
CA ASN A 582 5.38 -8.47 3.70
C ASN A 582 3.94 -8.60 3.16
N TRP A 583 3.57 -9.76 2.62
CA TRP A 583 2.35 -9.91 1.84
C TRP A 583 1.25 -10.55 2.66
N ARG A 584 0.13 -9.85 2.80
CA ARG A 584 -1.13 -10.42 3.28
C ARG A 584 -2.00 -10.80 2.09
N PRO A 585 -2.73 -11.92 2.14
CA PRO A 585 -3.73 -12.23 1.11
C PRO A 585 -4.65 -11.02 0.88
N GLY A 586 -4.73 -10.57 -0.37
CA GLY A 586 -5.55 -9.44 -0.78
C GLY A 586 -6.87 -9.89 -1.38
N TYR A 587 -7.38 -9.11 -2.33
CA TYR A 587 -8.60 -9.48 -3.06
C TYR A 587 -8.36 -10.63 -4.06
N PHE A 588 -7.14 -10.76 -4.58
CA PHE A 588 -6.80 -11.63 -5.68
C PHE A 588 -6.55 -13.06 -5.20
N ASP A 589 -7.37 -13.99 -5.68
CA ASP A 589 -7.15 -15.43 -5.48
C ASP A 589 -6.69 -16.06 -6.80
N TYR A 590 -5.55 -16.74 -6.81
CA TYR A 590 -4.94 -17.24 -8.05
C TYR A 590 -5.80 -18.31 -8.75
N GLU A 591 -6.53 -19.14 -8.00
CA GLU A 591 -7.37 -20.20 -8.59
C GLU A 591 -8.65 -19.59 -9.18
N ARG A 592 -9.29 -18.67 -8.45
CA ARG A 592 -10.53 -17.99 -8.84
C ARG A 592 -10.34 -16.88 -9.88
N ASP A 593 -9.27 -16.11 -9.78
CA ASP A 593 -9.08 -14.87 -10.55
C ASP A 593 -7.87 -14.92 -11.48
N GLY A 594 -6.93 -15.85 -11.27
CA GLY A 594 -5.69 -15.95 -12.02
C GLY A 594 -5.89 -16.14 -13.52
N PHE A 595 -4.88 -15.72 -14.28
CA PHE A 595 -4.86 -15.73 -15.75
C PHE A 595 -4.29 -17.03 -16.31
N GLY A 596 -4.37 -18.10 -15.52
CA GLY A 596 -3.65 -19.34 -15.70
C GLY A 596 -3.96 -20.36 -14.62
N PRO A 597 -3.62 -21.65 -14.84
CA PRO A 597 -3.74 -22.65 -13.81
C PRO A 597 -2.66 -22.48 -12.73
N VAL A 598 -2.99 -22.94 -11.52
CA VAL A 598 -2.07 -23.01 -10.39
C VAL A 598 -1.60 -24.45 -10.24
N ALA A 599 -0.31 -24.63 -9.99
CA ALA A 599 0.28 -25.92 -9.69
C ALA A 599 1.02 -25.86 -8.36
N PHE A 600 0.75 -26.84 -7.49
CA PHE A 600 1.40 -26.99 -6.18
C PHE A 600 2.55 -27.99 -6.21
N SER A 601 2.76 -28.67 -7.34
CA SER A 601 3.88 -29.58 -7.57
C SER A 601 4.43 -29.46 -8.99
N GLU A 602 5.69 -29.86 -9.19
CA GLU A 602 6.31 -29.86 -10.52
C GLU A 602 5.55 -30.76 -11.51
N ASN A 603 5.09 -31.93 -11.06
CA ASN A 603 4.35 -32.86 -11.92
C ASN A 603 3.04 -32.26 -12.43
N GLU A 604 2.29 -31.60 -11.55
CA GLU A 604 1.06 -30.90 -11.92
C GLU A 604 1.34 -29.78 -12.93
N LEU A 605 2.41 -29.00 -12.68
CA LEU A 605 2.82 -27.93 -13.60
C LEU A 605 3.20 -28.47 -14.98
N LEU A 606 3.96 -29.57 -15.03
CA LEU A 606 4.34 -30.21 -16.28
C LEU A 606 3.11 -30.70 -17.05
N GLN A 607 2.16 -31.35 -16.38
CA GLN A 607 0.92 -31.79 -17.02
C GLN A 607 0.15 -30.60 -17.63
N GLN A 608 0.06 -29.49 -16.91
CA GLN A 608 -0.60 -28.27 -17.39
C GLN A 608 0.13 -27.66 -18.60
N LEU A 609 1.47 -27.58 -18.57
CA LEU A 609 2.28 -27.05 -19.68
C LEU A 609 2.24 -27.95 -20.92
N LEU A 610 2.32 -29.28 -20.74
CA LEU A 610 2.24 -30.23 -21.85
C LEU A 610 0.88 -30.16 -22.55
N ALA A 611 -0.22 -30.20 -21.79
CA ALA A 611 -1.56 -30.06 -22.35
C ALA A 611 -1.75 -28.72 -23.09
N PHE A 612 -1.16 -27.64 -22.58
CA PHE A 612 -1.16 -26.34 -23.24
C PHE A 612 -0.43 -26.37 -24.59
N LEU A 613 0.77 -26.96 -24.64
CA LEU A 613 1.57 -27.07 -25.86
C LEU A 613 0.89 -27.98 -26.91
N GLU A 614 0.30 -29.10 -26.46
CA GLU A 614 -0.48 -30.02 -27.30
C GLU A 614 -1.69 -29.33 -27.94
N ASN A 615 -2.33 -28.40 -27.23
CA ASN A 615 -3.42 -27.57 -27.72
C ASN A 615 -2.94 -26.31 -28.51
N GLY A 616 -1.77 -26.39 -29.15
CA GLY A 616 -1.22 -25.31 -29.99
C GLY A 616 -0.69 -24.08 -29.24
N GLY A 617 -0.70 -24.13 -27.90
CA GLY A 617 -0.34 -23.00 -27.04
C GLY A 617 -1.33 -21.85 -27.11
N GLU A 618 -2.62 -22.16 -27.24
CA GLU A 618 -3.70 -21.16 -27.26
C GLU A 618 -4.20 -20.83 -25.85
N VAL A 619 -4.63 -19.58 -25.64
CA VAL A 619 -5.21 -19.14 -24.36
C VAL A 619 -6.60 -19.74 -24.19
N PRO A 620 -6.86 -20.54 -23.15
CA PRO A 620 -8.20 -21.03 -22.86
C PRO A 620 -9.20 -19.90 -22.66
N ALA A 621 -10.43 -20.06 -23.14
CA ALA A 621 -11.49 -19.03 -23.10
C ALA A 621 -11.74 -18.49 -21.69
N LEU A 622 -11.73 -19.36 -20.67
CA LEU A 622 -11.85 -19.00 -19.27
C LEU A 622 -10.83 -17.93 -18.84
N TYR A 623 -9.55 -18.15 -19.17
CA TYR A 623 -8.48 -17.23 -18.77
C TYR A 623 -8.51 -15.95 -19.61
N ARG A 624 -8.90 -16.03 -20.88
CA ARG A 624 -9.13 -14.84 -21.72
C ARG A 624 -10.17 -13.91 -21.12
N GLU A 625 -11.32 -14.44 -20.71
CA GLU A 625 -12.39 -13.66 -20.06
C GLU A 625 -11.88 -13.00 -18.77
N ARG A 626 -11.12 -13.73 -17.94
CA ARG A 626 -10.52 -13.18 -16.72
C ARG A 626 -9.54 -12.05 -17.02
N MET A 627 -8.70 -12.18 -18.05
CA MET A 627 -7.76 -11.14 -18.49
C MET A 627 -8.51 -9.87 -18.95
N GLU A 628 -9.55 -10.03 -19.77
CA GLU A 628 -10.35 -8.91 -20.32
C GLU A 628 -11.08 -8.17 -19.20
N ARG A 629 -11.68 -8.90 -18.25
CA ARG A 629 -12.35 -8.32 -17.08
C ARG A 629 -11.39 -7.58 -16.15
N ALA A 630 -10.20 -8.14 -15.90
CA ALA A 630 -9.23 -7.53 -14.99
C ALA A 630 -8.53 -6.32 -15.63
N MET A 631 -8.15 -6.44 -16.90
CA MET A 631 -7.38 -5.46 -17.68
C MET A 631 -8.16 -4.99 -18.92
N PRO A 632 -9.24 -4.20 -18.75
CA PRO A 632 -10.07 -3.76 -19.89
C PRO A 632 -9.50 -2.57 -20.66
N LEU A 633 -8.44 -1.90 -20.17
CA LEU A 633 -7.87 -0.69 -20.78
C LEU A 633 -6.71 -1.03 -21.74
N ASP A 634 -7.02 -1.46 -22.95
CA ASP A 634 -6.04 -1.82 -24.01
C ASP A 634 -5.92 -0.78 -25.15
N ASP A 635 -6.18 0.48 -24.83
CA ASP A 635 -6.36 1.59 -25.78
C ASP A 635 -5.16 2.56 -25.94
N GLU A 636 -4.06 2.34 -25.23
CA GLU A 636 -2.88 3.24 -25.20
C GLU A 636 -3.19 4.68 -24.73
N LEU A 637 -4.19 4.85 -23.85
CA LEU A 637 -4.58 6.16 -23.29
C LEU A 637 -4.26 6.32 -21.79
N ALA A 638 -3.39 5.47 -21.22
CA ALA A 638 -3.08 5.53 -19.79
C ALA A 638 -2.37 6.83 -19.40
N CYS A 639 -1.39 7.29 -20.19
CA CYS A 639 -0.72 8.56 -19.92
C CYS A 639 -1.70 9.75 -19.97
N GLN A 640 -2.61 9.74 -20.95
CA GLN A 640 -3.60 10.80 -21.09
C GLN A 640 -4.58 10.83 -19.91
N ARG A 641 -5.16 9.68 -19.52
CA ARG A 641 -6.03 9.57 -18.35
C ARG A 641 -5.35 10.04 -17.07
N CYS A 642 -4.09 9.64 -16.86
CA CYS A 642 -3.28 10.10 -15.72
C CYS A 642 -3.10 11.62 -15.74
N PHE A 643 -2.70 12.19 -16.88
CA PHE A 643 -2.51 13.63 -17.03
C PHE A 643 -3.79 14.43 -16.77
N ASP A 644 -4.91 14.00 -17.36
CA ASP A 644 -6.21 14.66 -17.21
C ASP A 644 -6.64 14.64 -15.74
N ARG A 645 -6.42 13.51 -15.06
CA ARG A 645 -6.74 13.40 -13.63
C ARG A 645 -5.86 14.31 -12.78
N ILE A 646 -4.54 14.33 -12.97
CA ILE A 646 -3.63 15.25 -12.26
C ILE A 646 -4.06 16.71 -12.47
N SER A 647 -4.43 17.06 -13.70
CA SER A 647 -4.84 18.42 -14.05
C SER A 647 -6.16 18.81 -13.37
N SER A 648 -7.14 17.90 -13.34
CA SER A 648 -8.46 18.13 -12.72
C SER A 648 -8.38 18.43 -11.22
N LEU A 649 -7.35 17.93 -10.53
CA LEU A 649 -7.18 18.15 -9.10
C LEU A 649 -7.00 19.63 -8.73
N ASN A 650 -6.51 20.46 -9.66
CA ASN A 650 -6.27 21.89 -9.42
C ASN A 650 -7.49 22.78 -9.70
N GLN A 651 -8.65 22.18 -9.94
CA GLN A 651 -9.91 22.89 -10.22
C GLN A 651 -10.95 22.58 -9.13
N PRO A 652 -11.92 23.49 -8.90
CA PRO A 652 -13.08 23.20 -8.06
C PRO A 652 -13.80 21.93 -8.53
N TRP A 653 -14.32 21.14 -7.60
CA TRP A 653 -15.16 20.01 -7.96
C TRP A 653 -16.48 20.50 -8.59
N GLN A 654 -16.90 19.90 -9.71
CA GLN A 654 -18.04 20.37 -10.53
C GLN A 654 -19.22 19.39 -10.60
N GLY A 655 -19.23 18.31 -9.80
CA GLY A 655 -20.20 17.21 -9.93
C GLY A 655 -19.56 15.97 -10.52
#